data_AF-A0A8S9BDL7-F1
#
_entry.id   AF-A0A8S9BDL7-F1
#
_cell.length_a   1.000
_cell.length_b   1.000
_cell.length_c   1.000
_cell.angle_alpha   90.00
_cell.angle_beta   90.00
_cell.angle_gamma   90.00
#
_symmetry.space_group_name_H-M   'P 1'
#
loop_
_entity.id
_entity.type
_entity.pdbx_description
1 polymer ?
#
loop_
_entity_poly.entity_id
_entity_poly.type
_entity_poly.pdbx_seq_one_letter_code
_entity_poly.pdbx_strand_id
1 'polypeptide(L)'
;MATEINTSTPPELREDEKHASHKGDDVERVHVERMEFAGKDTTDFDRVDDEVAKYASDVRINIDEVTNKRLRKLIDRRVLAIMIFTYFLQALDKGTLSFASIMGIQNDTGLHGQQYPWLTTCIYIAILIVEYPTNWIIQRVPIAKYLSANIMLWGMTLMLHAACKNFAALVAVRTLLGIFEACCQPAFVILSSMWYLREEQAATVSYWYMMNGAQQVVGGLLAYCFTLLHSGPLKSWQALFISYGGVAILWGIFVLIWMPDSPMRAKCFTEEDKRLMIERVRVNQTGVQNKRFKREQMIEGFKDPQTWCYCGIAITTTLPTSGLGAFANIIITGFHFTVLQTQLLAMVLGFYIIIVLLSSAWLVKKTGQNLLVMLGFVIPSFVGTIVLMTVQNTDKANQIGLLISYYLTLSFWSAQTLALSMISRNIAGQTKKATVVATNFIAWAVGNAIGPQVFLAWNAPRYLIAFTVHLVCYSLLVFVLIFLRWYLRGQNAKRDELALAGIQEAQDQQYVHAFEDLTDKENPNFRYFITSLALLAGLVLKIAAAPISNAPFLITINDTEHVIGNTIWNITIGQTYGTKLYYKGKDIVGNAVGHYVSYNGAASNLNWTSVSVFERTETYIDISFAANEGDFHWVIYPNQAGAYQYFVNRALPVLGEFRSLFRLDNTTFLNGKTNIKDGPLPTLAQIANATKVQDETWLQADGTYITKYDWTDFIRDQKYYGVYGSGYGSWYIYPGKDEYNGDQLKQELLVHRESSSGDVVQLNMIHGTHFMATSSDAFEVGKTWGPWLWYLNDGSSEDVSKKADNEQHDWPYTWFQSTTNYHSRGSVSGTLKLSDGRPASGAAVFLGDNHPNETALDMGRYNYFTTYADDHGSFTFTNVRAASYALQAWANGGSIGDVSTTFIRNDVTVAKDKEMKLGTLSWKTQNRKQIWQLGEMDRKSLGFQYGGAPHQHALVAKCPANLTFTIGSSVESDWCFGQSALGSWDVSFTLPSSSAQLKSKSSAVLSVSLAGYSSGVSDNILMNGVMVGNLTSADIPTDPCLYRSATAAGEWHYFEFEVPATSLRAGANRLSFQCTRTTLWHGFMWDSVILEWE
;
A
#
# COMPACT_ATOMS: atom_id res chain seq x y z
N MET A 1 63.37 -22.62 49.71
CA MET A 1 64.12 -21.83 48.71
C MET A 1 63.67 -20.38 48.87
N ALA A 2 64.58 -19.41 48.73
CA ALA A 2 64.43 -17.97 49.02
C ALA A 2 63.09 -17.32 48.56
N THR A 3 62.51 -16.29 49.19
CA THR A 3 62.72 -15.50 50.46
C THR A 3 61.39 -14.72 50.70
N GLU A 4 60.86 -14.43 51.90
CA GLU A 4 61.27 -13.41 52.92
C GLU A 4 61.41 -11.97 52.37
N ILE A 5 61.07 -10.83 53.02
CA ILE A 5 60.50 -10.43 54.35
C ILE A 5 60.07 -8.91 54.24
N ASN A 6 59.28 -8.17 55.04
CA ASN A 6 58.56 -8.23 56.34
C ASN A 6 57.29 -7.32 56.24
N THR A 7 56.11 -7.62 56.80
CA THR A 7 55.54 -7.23 58.13
C THR A 7 55.88 -5.85 58.76
N SER A 8 54.87 -5.14 59.27
CA SER A 8 54.86 -4.41 60.58
C SER A 8 53.41 -4.04 61.01
N THR A 9 53.18 -3.59 62.25
CA THR A 9 51.87 -3.66 62.96
C THR A 9 51.69 -2.56 64.04
N PRO A 10 50.54 -2.42 64.76
CA PRO A 10 49.23 -1.90 64.34
C PRO A 10 49.07 -0.37 64.61
N PRO A 11 48.53 0.23 65.71
CA PRO A 11 47.88 -0.26 66.95
C PRO A 11 46.40 0.23 67.21
N GLU A 12 45.92 -0.05 68.43
CA GLU A 12 44.67 0.35 69.14
C GLU A 12 44.66 1.83 69.66
N LEU A 13 43.64 2.46 70.32
CA LEU A 13 42.27 2.13 70.81
C LEU A 13 41.52 3.45 71.20
N ARG A 14 40.17 3.51 71.09
CA ARG A 14 39.18 3.92 72.15
C ARG A 14 37.77 4.27 71.62
N GLU A 15 36.77 4.04 72.47
CA GLU A 15 35.35 4.44 72.32
C GLU A 15 35.03 5.71 73.15
N ASP A 16 33.90 6.37 72.89
CA ASP A 16 33.02 6.96 73.93
C ASP A 16 31.60 7.29 73.35
N GLU A 17 30.64 7.63 74.22
CA GLU A 17 29.22 7.25 74.06
C GLU A 17 28.26 8.06 73.14
N LYS A 18 27.43 7.29 72.40
CA LYS A 18 25.96 7.36 72.25
C LYS A 18 25.22 8.71 72.31
N HIS A 19 24.45 8.97 71.25
CA HIS A 19 22.98 9.07 71.38
C HIS A 19 22.25 8.63 70.10
N ALA A 20 20.96 8.32 70.20
CA ALA A 20 20.14 7.72 69.13
C ALA A 20 18.99 8.68 68.71
N SER A 21 18.18 8.46 67.68
CA SER A 21 18.03 7.32 66.75
C SER A 21 17.32 7.77 65.45
N HIS A 22 17.59 7.14 64.31
CA HIS A 22 16.52 6.68 63.41
C HIS A 22 17.02 5.65 62.37
N LYS A 23 16.28 4.54 62.23
CA LYS A 23 16.35 3.65 61.05
C LYS A 23 15.55 4.30 59.90
N GLY A 24 15.87 4.10 58.63
CA GLY A 24 16.97 3.34 58.02
C GLY A 24 16.55 2.80 56.66
N ASP A 25 17.40 2.96 55.63
CA ASP A 25 17.41 2.27 54.33
C ASP A 25 18.54 2.90 53.49
N ASP A 26 19.78 2.55 53.80
CA ASP A 26 20.95 3.03 53.06
C ASP A 26 21.05 2.33 51.71
N VAL A 27 20.91 3.09 50.62
CA VAL A 27 21.40 2.69 49.30
C VAL A 27 22.76 3.34 49.09
N GLU A 28 23.77 2.48 49.05
CA GLU A 28 25.20 2.76 49.00
C GLU A 28 25.56 3.92 48.07
N ARG A 29 26.12 5.00 48.65
CA ARG A 29 26.81 6.03 47.85
C ARG A 29 28.12 5.42 47.36
N VAL A 30 28.17 5.01 46.10
CA VAL A 30 29.44 4.73 45.41
C VAL A 30 30.24 6.03 45.36
N HIS A 31 31.12 6.22 46.33
CA HIS A 31 32.01 7.37 46.40
C HIS A 31 33.20 7.05 45.49
N VAL A 32 33.04 7.33 44.19
CA VAL A 32 34.15 7.23 43.23
C VAL A 32 35.22 8.21 43.67
N GLU A 33 36.38 7.69 44.06
CA GLU A 33 37.54 8.52 44.38
C GLU A 33 37.92 9.35 43.15
N ARG A 34 38.21 10.65 43.34
CA ARG A 34 38.72 11.51 42.28
C ARG A 34 40.16 11.09 41.92
N MET A 35 40.31 10.08 41.07
CA MET A 35 41.55 9.88 40.33
C MET A 35 41.72 11.03 39.34
N GLU A 36 42.82 11.79 39.46
CA GLU A 36 43.19 12.86 38.54
C GLU A 36 43.69 12.30 37.20
N PHE A 37 42.80 11.73 36.39
CA PHE A 37 43.09 11.46 34.98
C PHE A 37 43.02 12.77 34.19
N ALA A 38 44.19 13.42 34.04
CA ALA A 38 44.38 14.64 33.28
C ALA A 38 44.27 14.42 31.75
N GLY A 39 43.08 14.04 31.28
CA GLY A 39 42.67 14.05 29.87
C GLY A 39 41.80 15.26 29.57
N LYS A 40 41.95 15.88 28.39
CA LYS A 40 41.25 17.13 28.04
C LYS A 40 39.76 16.98 27.73
N ASP A 41 39.29 15.78 27.39
CA ASP A 41 37.88 15.48 27.11
C ASP A 41 37.32 14.59 28.23
N THR A 42 36.73 15.19 29.26
CA THR A 42 36.01 14.52 30.37
C THR A 42 34.75 15.30 30.73
N THR A 43 33.73 14.65 31.31
CA THR A 43 32.43 15.30 31.57
C THR A 43 32.49 16.26 32.76
N ASP A 44 32.05 17.51 32.58
CA ASP A 44 31.88 18.46 33.69
C ASP A 44 30.61 18.14 34.50
N PHE A 45 30.76 17.24 35.48
CA PHE A 45 29.68 16.84 36.39
C PHE A 45 29.13 17.97 37.26
N ASP A 46 29.85 19.09 37.48
CA ASP A 46 29.31 20.22 38.25
C ASP A 46 28.20 20.97 37.47
N ARG A 47 28.10 20.73 36.14
CA ARG A 47 27.03 21.24 35.25
C ARG A 47 25.85 20.28 35.08
N VAL A 48 25.97 19.01 35.50
CA VAL A 48 24.94 17.96 35.39
C VAL A 48 23.93 18.07 36.55
N ASP A 49 22.71 17.55 36.37
CA ASP A 49 21.68 17.49 37.42
C ASP A 49 21.91 16.32 38.38
N ASP A 50 21.79 16.55 39.69
CA ASP A 50 22.10 15.56 40.75
C ASP A 50 21.28 14.25 40.67
N GLU A 51 20.16 14.22 39.94
CA GLU A 51 19.42 12.98 39.65
C GLU A 51 19.90 12.26 38.39
N VAL A 52 20.47 12.98 37.41
CA VAL A 52 21.02 12.42 36.16
C VAL A 52 22.43 11.86 36.40
N ALA A 53 23.25 12.56 37.20
CA ALA A 53 24.62 12.15 37.53
C ALA A 53 24.70 10.75 38.20
N LYS A 54 23.62 10.27 38.83
CA LYS A 54 23.52 8.92 39.42
C LYS A 54 23.43 7.78 38.40
N TYR A 55 23.14 8.10 37.14
CA TYR A 55 22.92 7.14 36.05
C TYR A 55 23.79 7.42 34.82
N ALA A 56 24.51 8.54 34.79
CA ALA A 56 25.40 8.93 33.70
C ALA A 56 26.85 8.44 33.97
N SER A 57 27.48 7.90 32.93
CA SER A 57 28.89 7.51 32.88
C SER A 57 29.69 8.41 31.94
N ASP A 58 30.99 8.58 32.13
CA ASP A 58 31.86 9.19 31.12
C ASP A 58 31.92 8.35 29.84
N VAL A 59 32.05 7.02 29.99
CA VAL A 59 32.06 6.07 28.86
C VAL A 59 30.63 5.84 28.35
N ARG A 60 30.42 6.10 27.06
CA ARG A 60 29.18 5.77 26.32
C ARG A 60 28.96 4.26 26.26
N ILE A 61 27.77 3.79 26.64
CA ILE A 61 27.39 2.37 26.53
C ILE A 61 26.67 2.17 25.20
N ASN A 62 27.13 1.22 24.39
CA ASN A 62 26.48 0.91 23.12
C ASN A 62 25.24 0.02 23.35
N ILE A 63 24.06 0.50 22.96
CA ILE A 63 22.79 -0.20 23.15
C ILE A 63 22.40 -0.88 21.83
N ASP A 64 22.22 -2.20 21.84
CA ASP A 64 21.81 -2.96 20.68
C ASP A 64 20.37 -2.65 20.25
N GLU A 65 20.04 -2.92 18.99
CA GLU A 65 18.74 -2.55 18.42
C GLU A 65 17.54 -3.36 18.97
N VAL A 66 17.77 -4.55 19.55
CA VAL A 66 16.72 -5.33 20.22
C VAL A 66 16.42 -4.72 21.59
N THR A 67 17.45 -4.36 22.36
CA THR A 67 17.31 -3.64 23.64
C THR A 67 16.73 -2.24 23.44
N ASN A 68 17.16 -1.51 22.41
CA ASN A 68 16.59 -0.22 22.01
C ASN A 68 15.07 -0.33 21.78
N LYS A 69 14.64 -1.30 20.97
CA LYS A 69 13.23 -1.61 20.71
C LYS A 69 12.48 -2.09 21.96
N ARG A 70 13.13 -2.84 22.86
CA ARG A 70 12.55 -3.30 24.15
C ARG A 70 12.24 -2.12 25.07
N LEU A 71 13.24 -1.27 25.32
CA LEU A 71 13.12 -0.09 26.19
C LEU A 71 12.06 0.87 25.66
N ARG A 72 12.08 1.18 24.36
CA ARG A 72 11.06 2.01 23.71
C ARG A 72 9.64 1.47 23.94
N LYS A 73 9.40 0.16 23.76
CA LYS A 73 8.10 -0.46 24.00
C LYS A 73 7.63 -0.36 25.47
N LEU A 74 8.54 -0.33 26.44
CA LEU A 74 8.21 -0.10 27.86
C LEU A 74 7.77 1.35 28.12
N ILE A 75 8.45 2.31 27.50
CA ILE A 75 8.12 3.73 27.57
C ILE A 75 6.79 4.01 26.84
N ASP A 76 6.61 3.51 25.61
CA ASP A 76 5.40 3.69 24.80
C ASP A 76 4.13 3.23 25.58
N ARG A 77 4.21 2.08 26.26
CA ARG A 77 3.11 1.48 27.04
C ARG A 77 2.73 2.25 28.32
N ARG A 78 3.58 3.13 28.85
CA ARG A 78 3.32 3.87 30.11
C ARG A 78 3.27 5.38 29.95
N VAL A 79 4.02 5.94 29.00
CA VAL A 79 4.15 7.38 28.79
C VAL A 79 3.36 7.81 27.57
N LEU A 80 3.64 7.26 26.38
CA LEU A 80 2.93 7.66 25.14
C LEU A 80 1.42 7.35 25.21
N ALA A 81 1.05 6.16 25.69
CA ALA A 81 -0.36 5.79 25.87
C ALA A 81 -1.14 6.80 26.73
N ILE A 82 -0.50 7.33 27.80
CA ILE A 82 -1.12 8.36 28.64
C ILE A 82 -1.18 9.70 27.91
N MET A 83 -0.11 10.12 27.23
CA MET A 83 -0.07 11.38 26.48
C MET A 83 -1.15 11.41 25.39
N ILE A 84 -1.33 10.33 24.64
CA ILE A 84 -2.37 10.19 23.61
C ILE A 84 -3.76 10.36 24.22
N PHE A 85 -4.14 9.54 25.21
CA PHE A 85 -5.51 9.56 25.73
C PHE A 85 -5.82 10.86 26.51
N THR A 86 -4.84 11.41 27.24
CA THR A 86 -5.00 12.71 27.92
C THR A 86 -5.22 13.84 26.92
N TYR A 87 -4.47 13.85 25.80
CA TYR A 87 -4.64 14.87 24.77
C TYR A 87 -5.92 14.69 23.96
N PHE A 88 -6.38 13.46 23.76
CA PHE A 88 -7.70 13.17 23.21
C PHE A 88 -8.81 13.80 24.03
N LEU A 89 -8.81 13.61 25.36
CA LEU A 89 -9.78 14.26 26.24
C LEU A 89 -9.66 15.79 26.17
N GLN A 90 -8.45 16.36 26.31
CA GLN A 90 -8.29 17.82 26.23
C GLN A 90 -8.79 18.40 24.90
N ALA A 91 -8.54 17.71 23.77
CA ALA A 91 -8.99 18.16 22.47
C ALA A 91 -10.51 18.03 22.30
N LEU A 92 -11.13 17.00 22.90
CA LEU A 92 -12.58 16.81 22.97
C LEU A 92 -13.25 17.91 23.80
N ASP A 93 -12.67 18.26 24.95
CA ASP A 93 -13.19 19.27 25.90
C ASP A 93 -13.19 20.69 25.29
N LYS A 94 -12.21 20.96 24.41
CA LYS A 94 -12.20 22.15 23.52
C LYS A 94 -13.23 22.06 22.40
N GLY A 95 -13.29 20.93 21.70
CA GLY A 95 -14.25 20.68 20.60
C GLY A 95 -15.72 20.77 21.03
N THR A 96 -16.01 20.45 22.29
CA THR A 96 -17.37 20.38 22.88
C THR A 96 -18.20 21.64 22.64
N LEU A 97 -17.60 22.84 22.72
CA LEU A 97 -18.31 24.10 22.46
C LEU A 97 -18.81 24.19 21.00
N SER A 98 -18.01 23.72 20.04
CA SER A 98 -18.36 23.69 18.62
C SER A 98 -19.50 22.71 18.36
N PHE A 99 -19.52 21.54 19.01
CA PHE A 99 -20.65 20.61 18.95
C PHE A 99 -21.92 21.21 19.57
N ALA A 100 -21.81 21.80 20.77
CA ALA A 100 -22.92 22.43 21.48
C ALA A 100 -23.54 23.61 20.71
N SER A 101 -22.78 24.30 19.86
CA SER A 101 -23.19 25.49 19.11
C SER A 101 -24.46 25.30 18.26
N ILE A 102 -24.67 24.09 17.72
CA ILE A 102 -25.84 23.69 16.93
C ILE A 102 -26.84 22.84 17.73
N MET A 103 -26.58 22.61 19.02
CA MET A 103 -27.44 21.85 19.95
C MET A 103 -28.27 22.78 20.88
N GLY A 104 -28.40 24.06 20.53
CA GLY A 104 -29.29 25.02 21.21
C GLY A 104 -28.63 25.96 22.23
N ILE A 105 -27.37 25.73 22.63
CA ILE A 105 -26.71 26.47 23.73
C ILE A 105 -26.78 28.00 23.61
N GLN A 106 -26.69 28.53 22.38
CA GLN A 106 -26.70 29.96 22.10
C GLN A 106 -28.05 30.59 22.46
N ASN A 107 -29.15 29.93 22.11
CA ASN A 107 -30.51 30.37 22.47
C ASN A 107 -30.76 30.15 23.96
N ASP A 108 -30.35 28.99 24.49
CA ASP A 108 -30.60 28.58 25.87
C ASP A 108 -29.92 29.45 26.93
N THR A 109 -28.86 30.17 26.55
CA THR A 109 -28.08 31.05 27.43
C THR A 109 -28.07 32.51 26.96
N GLY A 110 -28.95 32.88 26.02
CA GLY A 110 -29.13 34.27 25.58
C GLY A 110 -27.89 34.92 24.97
N LEU A 111 -27.16 34.19 24.11
CA LEU A 111 -25.98 34.71 23.44
C LEU A 111 -26.37 35.57 22.24
N HIS A 112 -25.80 36.77 22.15
CA HIS A 112 -26.10 37.74 21.09
C HIS A 112 -24.83 38.26 20.40
N GLY A 113 -24.87 38.34 19.07
CA GLY A 113 -23.78 38.89 18.25
C GLY A 113 -22.44 38.21 18.52
N GLN A 114 -21.43 39.02 18.89
CA GLN A 114 -20.05 38.56 19.09
C GLN A 114 -19.83 37.76 20.39
N GLN A 115 -20.86 37.52 21.21
CA GLN A 115 -20.71 36.81 22.49
C GLN A 115 -20.30 35.33 22.34
N TYR A 116 -20.71 34.63 21.28
CA TYR A 116 -20.27 33.24 21.04
C TYR A 116 -18.74 33.13 20.83
N PRO A 117 -18.10 33.91 19.92
CA PRO A 117 -16.64 34.04 19.83
C PRO A 117 -15.90 34.23 21.16
N TRP A 118 -16.44 35.07 22.05
CA TRP A 118 -15.81 35.37 23.35
C TRP A 118 -15.68 34.14 24.25
N LEU A 119 -16.56 33.15 24.13
CA LEU A 119 -16.46 31.90 24.89
C LEU A 119 -15.22 31.08 24.53
N THR A 120 -14.71 31.21 23.30
CA THR A 120 -13.44 30.60 22.89
C THR A 120 -12.27 31.50 23.28
N THR A 121 -12.33 32.80 22.96
CA THR A 121 -11.26 33.77 23.25
C THR A 121 -10.88 33.84 24.73
N CYS A 122 -11.84 33.78 25.66
CA CYS A 122 -11.57 33.88 27.09
C CYS A 122 -10.78 32.69 27.68
N ILE A 123 -10.82 31.51 27.04
CA ILE A 123 -9.98 30.35 27.40
C ILE A 123 -8.51 30.68 27.13
N TYR A 124 -8.23 31.20 25.94
CA TYR A 124 -6.86 31.44 25.48
C TYR A 124 -6.23 32.68 26.12
N ILE A 125 -7.03 33.70 26.49
CA ILE A 125 -6.57 34.78 27.37
C ILE A 125 -6.19 34.24 28.75
N ALA A 126 -6.95 33.30 29.30
CA ALA A 126 -6.61 32.67 30.58
C ALA A 126 -5.29 31.87 30.50
N ILE A 127 -5.14 31.03 29.47
CA ILE A 127 -3.89 30.30 29.19
C ILE A 127 -2.71 31.27 29.06
N LEU A 128 -2.84 32.33 28.25
CA LEU A 128 -1.79 33.35 28.04
C LEU A 128 -1.26 33.96 29.35
N ILE A 129 -2.13 34.15 30.35
CA ILE A 129 -1.76 34.68 31.66
C ILE A 129 -1.06 33.61 32.52
N VAL A 130 -1.53 32.36 32.51
CA VAL A 130 -0.98 31.29 33.37
C VAL A 130 0.16 30.50 32.75
N GLU A 131 0.48 30.70 31.46
CA GLU A 131 1.50 29.95 30.72
C GLU A 131 2.88 30.04 31.40
N TYR A 132 3.33 31.26 31.75
CA TYR A 132 4.62 31.45 32.42
C TYR A 132 4.66 30.84 33.84
N PRO A 133 3.70 31.11 34.75
CA PRO A 133 3.61 30.42 36.04
C PRO A 133 3.58 28.89 35.90
N THR A 134 2.82 28.37 34.94
CA THR A 134 2.63 26.93 34.73
C THR A 134 3.93 26.25 34.28
N ASN A 135 4.66 26.82 33.32
CA ASN A 135 5.97 26.29 32.91
C ASN A 135 7.01 26.36 34.04
N TRP A 136 6.99 27.42 34.86
CA TRP A 136 7.88 27.57 36.01
C TRP A 136 7.60 26.53 37.11
N ILE A 137 6.32 26.16 37.30
CA ILE A 137 5.88 25.07 38.21
C ILE A 137 6.32 23.71 37.68
N ILE A 138 6.05 23.38 36.41
CA ILE A 138 6.33 22.07 35.79
C ILE A 138 7.80 21.64 35.94
N GLN A 139 8.74 22.58 35.98
CA GLN A 139 10.18 22.31 36.17
C GLN A 139 10.58 21.92 37.61
N ARG A 140 9.72 22.19 38.60
CA ARG A 140 10.01 22.07 40.04
C ARG A 140 9.19 20.99 40.73
N VAL A 141 7.96 20.75 40.25
CA VAL A 141 7.04 19.77 40.83
C VAL A 141 7.07 18.44 40.06
N PRO A 142 6.59 17.33 40.64
CA PRO A 142 6.46 16.06 39.92
C PRO A 142 5.41 16.20 38.78
N ILE A 143 5.87 16.08 37.53
CA ILE A 143 5.09 16.45 36.33
C ILE A 143 3.79 15.65 36.23
N ALA A 144 3.81 14.35 36.53
CA ALA A 144 2.64 13.49 36.41
C ALA A 144 1.52 13.90 37.39
N LYS A 145 1.91 14.28 38.60
CA LYS A 145 0.97 14.67 39.67
C LYS A 145 0.36 16.04 39.42
N TYR A 146 1.17 16.99 38.93
CA TYR A 146 0.68 18.31 38.55
C TYR A 146 -0.23 18.26 37.33
N LEU A 147 0.10 17.45 36.32
CA LEU A 147 -0.79 17.17 35.20
C LEU A 147 -2.11 16.57 35.69
N SER A 148 -2.06 15.46 36.43
CA SER A 148 -3.24 14.77 36.98
C SER A 148 -4.19 15.70 37.75
N ALA A 149 -3.67 16.53 38.66
CA ALA A 149 -4.48 17.48 39.42
C ALA A 149 -5.22 18.45 38.50
N ASN A 150 -4.56 18.92 37.45
CA ASN A 150 -5.18 19.77 36.43
C ASN A 150 -6.20 19.01 35.56
N ILE A 151 -6.00 17.72 35.23
CA ILE A 151 -7.02 16.89 34.55
C ILE A 151 -8.31 16.85 35.38
N MET A 152 -8.20 16.60 36.69
CA MET A 152 -9.36 16.54 37.58
C MET A 152 -10.06 17.90 37.69
N LEU A 153 -9.31 18.99 37.84
CA LEU A 153 -9.87 20.34 37.95
C LEU A 153 -10.53 20.83 36.65
N TRP A 154 -9.94 20.54 35.48
CA TRP A 154 -10.54 20.88 34.19
C TRP A 154 -11.80 20.03 33.94
N GLY A 155 -11.79 18.75 34.29
CA GLY A 155 -12.98 17.90 34.19
C GLY A 155 -14.15 18.41 35.04
N MET A 156 -13.87 18.86 36.27
CA MET A 156 -14.86 19.50 37.14
C MET A 156 -15.43 20.79 36.53
N THR A 157 -14.59 21.69 35.99
CA THR A 157 -15.10 22.91 35.33
C THR A 157 -15.84 22.60 34.04
N LEU A 158 -15.49 21.52 33.32
CA LEU A 158 -16.24 21.11 32.14
C LEU A 158 -17.68 20.73 32.51
N MET A 159 -17.90 19.95 33.57
CA MET A 159 -19.24 19.61 34.06
C MET A 159 -20.06 20.86 34.47
N LEU A 160 -19.42 21.87 35.06
CA LEU A 160 -20.08 23.11 35.50
C LEU A 160 -20.70 23.93 34.36
N HIS A 161 -20.32 23.69 33.09
CA HIS A 161 -20.97 24.34 31.94
C HIS A 161 -22.47 24.04 31.89
N ALA A 162 -22.90 22.85 32.30
CA ALA A 162 -24.31 22.49 32.31
C ALA A 162 -25.16 23.35 33.26
N ALA A 163 -24.56 23.99 34.26
CA ALA A 163 -25.25 24.91 35.18
C ALA A 163 -25.35 26.36 34.64
N CYS A 164 -24.65 26.69 33.56
CA CYS A 164 -24.58 28.05 33.03
C CYS A 164 -25.87 28.45 32.30
N LYS A 165 -26.38 29.66 32.61
CA LYS A 165 -27.66 30.19 32.06
C LYS A 165 -27.51 31.54 31.33
N ASN A 166 -26.30 32.08 31.25
CA ASN A 166 -26.02 33.36 30.60
C ASN A 166 -24.54 33.44 30.15
N PHE A 167 -24.24 34.43 29.30
CA PHE A 167 -22.89 34.73 28.81
C PHE A 167 -21.82 34.83 29.92
N ALA A 168 -22.09 35.56 31.00
CA ALA A 168 -21.10 35.79 32.07
C ALA A 168 -20.73 34.50 32.81
N ALA A 169 -21.70 33.62 33.07
CA ALA A 169 -21.45 32.30 33.66
C ALA A 169 -20.61 31.41 32.73
N LEU A 170 -20.94 31.39 31.42
CA LEU A 170 -20.16 30.62 30.43
C LEU A 170 -18.71 31.13 30.33
N VAL A 171 -18.49 32.46 30.28
CA VAL A 171 -17.15 33.05 30.27
C VAL A 171 -16.36 32.66 31.53
N ALA A 172 -16.96 32.78 32.72
CA ALA A 172 -16.26 32.45 33.98
C ALA A 172 -15.78 30.99 34.00
N VAL A 173 -16.63 30.04 33.61
CA VAL A 173 -16.26 28.61 33.61
C VAL A 173 -15.27 28.28 32.47
N ARG A 174 -15.39 28.90 31.29
CA ARG A 174 -14.41 28.73 30.18
C ARG A 174 -13.04 29.31 30.52
N THR A 175 -12.98 30.44 31.24
CA THR A 175 -11.73 31.01 31.77
C THR A 175 -11.09 30.08 32.81
N LEU A 176 -11.86 29.53 33.76
CA LEU A 176 -11.32 28.55 34.73
C LEU A 176 -10.80 27.28 34.04
N LEU A 177 -11.52 26.76 33.04
CA LEU A 177 -11.05 25.64 32.22
C LEU A 177 -9.70 25.95 31.56
N GLY A 178 -9.54 27.14 30.96
CA GLY A 178 -8.29 27.59 30.37
C GLY A 178 -7.12 27.66 31.36
N ILE A 179 -7.36 28.00 32.63
CA ILE A 179 -6.33 28.00 33.67
C ILE A 179 -5.78 26.58 33.90
N PHE A 180 -6.66 25.58 34.05
CA PHE A 180 -6.23 24.21 34.34
C PHE A 180 -5.66 23.49 33.11
N GLU A 181 -6.20 23.74 31.93
CA GLU A 181 -5.79 23.11 30.68
C GLU A 181 -4.39 23.52 30.17
N ALA A 182 -3.86 24.66 30.60
CA ALA A 182 -2.61 25.24 30.09
C ALA A 182 -1.39 24.29 30.21
N CYS A 183 -1.34 23.48 31.27
CA CYS A 183 -0.18 22.65 31.60
C CYS A 183 0.12 21.51 30.60
N CYS A 184 -0.87 21.06 29.83
CA CYS A 184 -0.83 19.78 29.14
C CYS A 184 0.18 19.77 27.96
N GLN A 185 0.09 20.73 27.04
CA GLN A 185 0.97 20.77 25.85
C GLN A 185 2.44 21.04 26.20
N PRO A 186 2.79 22.00 27.10
CA PRO A 186 4.18 22.20 27.51
C PRO A 186 4.77 20.96 28.20
N ALA A 187 4.01 20.32 29.09
CA ALA A 187 4.44 19.07 29.74
C ALA A 187 4.71 17.96 28.71
N PHE A 188 3.89 17.84 27.66
CA PHE A 188 4.08 16.81 26.63
C PHE A 188 5.25 17.08 25.69
N VAL A 189 5.59 18.34 25.40
CA VAL A 189 6.84 18.68 24.68
C VAL A 189 8.06 18.35 25.54
N ILE A 190 8.04 18.67 26.83
CA ILE A 190 9.12 18.34 27.78
C ILE A 190 9.31 16.82 27.88
N LEU A 191 8.23 16.08 28.15
CA LEU A 191 8.24 14.61 28.28
C LEU A 191 8.68 13.91 26.99
N SER A 192 8.25 14.38 25.81
CA SER A 192 8.79 13.90 24.53
C SER A 192 10.32 14.02 24.47
N SER A 193 10.89 15.14 24.93
CA SER A 193 12.35 15.33 24.92
C SER A 193 13.11 14.61 26.03
N MET A 194 12.44 14.24 27.12
CA MET A 194 13.01 13.51 28.27
C MET A 194 13.08 11.99 28.02
N TRP A 195 12.10 11.41 27.32
CA TRP A 195 11.93 9.96 27.20
C TRP A 195 12.31 9.37 25.82
N TYR A 196 12.44 10.19 24.76
CA TYR A 196 12.58 9.71 23.37
C TYR A 196 13.79 10.29 22.63
N LEU A 197 14.30 9.52 21.67
CA LEU A 197 15.34 9.97 20.73
C LEU A 197 14.83 11.12 19.86
N ARG A 198 15.70 12.03 19.42
CA ARG A 198 15.33 13.15 18.53
C ARG A 198 14.65 12.67 17.23
N GLU A 199 15.01 11.50 16.72
CA GLU A 199 14.34 10.88 15.55
C GLU A 199 12.91 10.42 15.87
N GLU A 200 12.67 9.94 17.09
CA GLU A 200 11.36 9.43 17.54
C GLU A 200 10.42 10.55 17.96
N GLN A 201 10.94 11.64 18.52
CA GLN A 201 10.16 12.79 19.00
C GLN A 201 9.20 13.35 17.93
N ALA A 202 9.57 13.29 16.65
CA ALA A 202 8.68 13.71 15.56
C ALA A 202 7.42 12.83 15.48
N ALA A 203 7.58 11.50 15.54
CA ALA A 203 6.47 10.57 15.58
C ALA A 203 5.69 10.68 16.90
N THR A 204 6.38 10.74 18.04
CA THR A 204 5.79 10.90 19.39
C THR A 204 4.88 12.12 19.47
N VAL A 205 5.36 13.29 19.00
CA VAL A 205 4.56 14.53 18.95
C VAL A 205 3.37 14.39 18.01
N SER A 206 3.55 13.80 16.82
CA SER A 206 2.42 13.55 15.90
C SER A 206 1.35 12.63 16.52
N TYR A 207 1.74 11.55 17.22
CA TYR A 207 0.82 10.56 17.78
C TYR A 207 -0.13 11.12 18.83
N TRP A 208 0.33 11.98 19.75
CA TRP A 208 -0.61 12.68 20.62
C TRP A 208 -1.32 13.81 19.87
N TYR A 209 -0.62 14.65 19.10
CA TYR A 209 -1.23 15.83 18.47
C TYR A 209 -2.38 15.49 17.49
N MET A 210 -2.32 14.34 16.81
CA MET A 210 -3.40 13.88 15.91
C MET A 210 -4.71 13.54 16.61
N MET A 211 -4.74 13.48 17.94
CA MET A 211 -6.00 13.32 18.68
C MET A 211 -6.94 14.53 18.55
N ASN A 212 -6.45 15.69 18.08
CA ASN A 212 -7.32 16.78 17.63
C ASN A 212 -8.23 16.37 16.43
N GLY A 213 -7.85 15.36 15.65
CA GLY A 213 -8.73 14.73 14.65
C GLY A 213 -9.58 13.61 15.25
N ALA A 214 -9.01 12.77 16.11
CA ALA A 214 -9.75 11.70 16.78
C ALA A 214 -10.92 12.21 17.64
N GLN A 215 -10.77 13.38 18.28
CA GLN A 215 -11.87 14.02 19.01
C GLN A 215 -13.00 14.47 18.09
N GLN A 216 -12.74 14.84 16.83
CA GLN A 216 -13.81 15.14 15.87
C GLN A 216 -14.55 13.85 15.45
N VAL A 217 -13.85 12.71 15.33
CA VAL A 217 -14.44 11.39 15.06
C VAL A 217 -15.33 10.93 16.21
N VAL A 218 -14.81 10.88 17.43
CA VAL A 218 -15.57 10.38 18.59
C VAL A 218 -16.58 11.42 19.09
N GLY A 219 -16.19 12.69 19.13
CA GLY A 219 -17.02 13.80 19.57
C GLY A 219 -18.18 14.10 18.63
N GLY A 220 -18.00 13.98 17.31
CA GLY A 220 -19.10 14.07 16.34
C GLY A 220 -20.12 12.95 16.51
N LEU A 221 -19.64 11.70 16.69
CA LEU A 221 -20.50 10.55 16.97
C LEU A 221 -21.27 10.69 18.30
N LEU A 222 -20.59 11.08 19.38
CA LEU A 222 -21.24 11.30 20.67
C LEU A 222 -22.21 12.49 20.61
N ALA A 223 -21.84 13.60 19.98
CA ALA A 223 -22.73 14.75 19.79
C ALA A 223 -23.98 14.40 18.95
N TYR A 224 -23.85 13.55 17.93
CA TYR A 224 -25.00 12.96 17.23
C TYR A 224 -25.91 12.20 18.20
N CYS A 225 -25.37 11.27 19.00
CA CYS A 225 -26.13 10.52 19.99
C CYS A 225 -26.83 11.42 21.03
N PHE A 226 -26.13 12.42 21.58
CA PHE A 226 -26.73 13.38 22.54
C PHE A 226 -27.76 14.31 21.89
N THR A 227 -27.67 14.59 20.59
CA THR A 227 -28.66 15.40 19.84
C THR A 227 -30.02 14.67 19.71
N LEU A 228 -30.05 13.33 19.79
CA LEU A 228 -31.28 12.54 19.80
C LEU A 228 -32.06 12.59 21.14
N LEU A 229 -31.51 13.23 22.18
CA LEU A 229 -32.19 13.43 23.46
C LEU A 229 -33.27 14.53 23.34
N HIS A 230 -34.47 14.13 22.91
CA HIS A 230 -35.61 15.05 22.74
C HIS A 230 -36.48 15.24 24.01
N SER A 231 -36.33 14.40 25.03
CA SER A 231 -37.08 14.52 26.28
C SER A 231 -36.24 14.10 27.49
N GLY A 232 -36.28 14.90 28.56
CA GLY A 232 -35.52 14.68 29.79
C GLY A 232 -35.28 15.98 30.58
N PRO A 233 -34.73 15.90 31.81
CA PRO A 233 -34.44 17.06 32.65
C PRO A 233 -33.16 17.81 32.25
N LEU A 234 -32.34 17.25 31.36
CA LEU A 234 -31.12 17.84 30.82
C LEU A 234 -31.29 18.06 29.31
N LYS A 235 -30.86 19.22 28.81
CA LYS A 235 -30.75 19.49 27.38
C LYS A 235 -29.55 18.75 26.77
N SER A 236 -29.61 18.47 25.47
CA SER A 236 -28.60 17.71 24.73
C SER A 236 -27.17 18.18 24.97
N TRP A 237 -26.91 19.50 24.98
CA TRP A 237 -25.58 20.06 25.22
C TRP A 237 -25.14 19.99 26.69
N GLN A 238 -26.08 20.02 27.65
CA GLN A 238 -25.77 19.87 29.08
C GLN A 238 -25.30 18.44 29.39
N ALA A 239 -25.97 17.44 28.81
CA ALA A 239 -25.59 16.04 28.93
C ALA A 239 -24.20 15.76 28.34
N LEU A 240 -23.85 16.42 27.22
CA LEU A 240 -22.54 16.36 26.58
C LEU A 240 -21.41 16.80 27.54
N PHE A 241 -21.51 18.01 28.10
CA PHE A 241 -20.51 18.56 29.03
C PHE A 241 -20.36 17.75 30.33
N ILE A 242 -21.48 17.28 30.91
CA ILE A 242 -21.47 16.44 32.11
C ILE A 242 -20.72 15.12 31.85
N SER A 243 -21.00 14.49 30.70
CA SER A 243 -20.43 13.18 30.35
C SER A 243 -18.92 13.25 30.14
N TYR A 244 -18.45 14.24 29.38
CA TYR A 244 -17.02 14.38 29.07
C TYR A 244 -16.22 14.76 30.33
N GLY A 245 -16.72 15.69 31.14
CA GLY A 245 -16.06 16.12 32.37
C GLY A 245 -15.95 15.01 33.41
N GLY A 246 -16.95 14.12 33.49
CA GLY A 246 -16.90 12.92 34.33
C GLY A 246 -15.81 11.93 33.88
N VAL A 247 -15.66 11.71 32.57
CA VAL A 247 -14.57 10.87 32.01
C VAL A 247 -13.20 11.49 32.28
N ALA A 248 -13.07 12.82 32.14
CA ALA A 248 -11.83 13.53 32.47
C ALA A 248 -11.43 13.37 33.95
N ILE A 249 -12.35 13.51 34.90
CA ILE A 249 -12.05 13.30 36.33
C ILE A 249 -11.55 11.86 36.60
N LEU A 250 -12.23 10.85 36.06
CA LEU A 250 -11.83 9.45 36.20
C LEU A 250 -10.45 9.17 35.60
N TRP A 251 -10.16 9.76 34.44
CA TRP A 251 -8.84 9.67 33.82
C TRP A 251 -7.75 10.39 34.62
N GLY A 252 -8.05 11.57 35.19
CA GLY A 252 -7.12 12.30 36.04
C GLY A 252 -6.67 11.50 37.26
N ILE A 253 -7.59 10.74 37.87
CA ILE A 253 -7.30 9.80 38.97
C ILE A 253 -6.39 8.66 38.49
N PHE A 254 -6.63 8.10 37.29
CA PHE A 254 -5.75 7.07 36.71
C PHE A 254 -4.33 7.59 36.47
N VAL A 255 -4.18 8.79 35.90
CA VAL A 255 -2.87 9.43 35.67
C VAL A 255 -2.11 9.66 36.97
N LEU A 256 -2.80 10.01 38.07
CA LEU A 256 -2.19 10.19 39.40
C LEU A 256 -1.45 8.94 39.90
N ILE A 257 -1.97 7.77 39.54
CA ILE A 257 -1.54 6.46 40.05
C ILE A 257 -0.54 5.78 39.10
N TRP A 258 -0.71 5.94 37.78
CA TRP A 258 -0.02 5.12 36.77
C TRP A 258 1.16 5.80 36.06
N MET A 259 1.19 7.14 36.00
CA MET A 259 2.18 7.89 35.21
C MET A 259 3.48 8.15 36.00
N PRO A 260 4.67 7.79 35.47
CA PRO A 260 5.94 8.10 36.10
C PRO A 260 6.35 9.57 35.87
N ASP A 261 6.95 10.20 36.89
CA ASP A 261 7.39 11.60 36.83
C ASP A 261 8.63 11.84 35.95
N SER A 262 9.59 10.91 35.94
CA SER A 262 10.82 10.94 35.13
C SER A 262 11.46 9.53 35.08
N PRO A 263 12.43 9.25 34.18
CA PRO A 263 13.11 7.95 34.14
C PRO A 263 13.74 7.56 35.49
N MET A 264 14.47 8.49 36.11
CA MET A 264 15.12 8.31 37.42
C MET A 264 14.12 7.95 38.53
N ARG A 265 12.91 8.52 38.48
CA ARG A 265 11.85 8.37 39.50
C ARG A 265 10.84 7.26 39.20
N ALA A 266 10.97 6.58 38.06
CA ALA A 266 10.02 5.56 37.61
C ALA A 266 10.15 4.26 38.43
N LYS A 267 9.35 4.12 39.50
CA LYS A 267 9.26 2.89 40.32
C LYS A 267 8.79 1.63 39.58
N CYS A 268 8.42 1.74 38.30
CA CYS A 268 7.92 0.67 37.46
C CYS A 268 8.97 0.06 36.51
N PHE A 269 10.23 0.50 36.59
CA PHE A 269 11.36 -0.02 35.81
C PHE A 269 12.53 -0.40 36.73
N THR A 270 13.36 -1.35 36.29
CA THR A 270 14.54 -1.80 37.03
C THR A 270 15.64 -0.73 37.04
N GLU A 271 16.56 -0.75 38.01
CA GLU A 271 17.70 0.19 38.03
C GLU A 271 18.67 0.00 36.85
N GLU A 272 18.64 -1.17 36.20
CA GLU A 272 19.36 -1.41 34.94
C GLU A 272 18.63 -0.75 33.76
N ASP A 273 17.32 -1.00 33.61
CA ASP A 273 16.50 -0.36 32.57
C ASP A 273 16.58 1.17 32.66
N LYS A 274 16.59 1.75 33.86
CA LYS A 274 16.75 3.21 34.05
C LYS A 274 18.06 3.75 33.51
N ARG A 275 19.20 3.08 33.81
CA ARG A 275 20.52 3.45 33.26
C ARG A 275 20.48 3.43 31.74
N LEU A 276 19.96 2.34 31.16
CA LEU A 276 19.86 2.20 29.71
C LEU A 276 18.89 3.21 29.06
N MET A 277 17.78 3.57 29.73
CA MET A 277 16.86 4.62 29.25
C MET A 277 17.50 6.02 29.24
N ILE A 278 18.37 6.33 30.20
CA ILE A 278 19.08 7.62 30.29
C ILE A 278 20.24 7.66 29.29
N GLU A 279 21.00 6.57 29.17
CA GLU A 279 22.06 6.43 28.18
C GLU A 279 21.53 6.52 26.74
N ARG A 280 20.39 5.87 26.48
CA ARG A 280 19.70 5.90 25.19
C ARG A 280 19.52 7.33 24.67
N VAL A 281 19.18 8.28 25.53
CA VAL A 281 18.97 9.69 25.13
C VAL A 281 20.25 10.54 25.12
N ARG A 282 21.44 10.00 25.43
CA ARG A 282 22.73 10.71 25.33
C ARG A 282 22.95 11.30 23.93
N VAL A 283 22.68 10.51 22.88
CA VAL A 283 22.79 10.91 21.46
C VAL A 283 21.93 12.14 21.09
N ASN A 284 20.93 12.49 21.90
CA ASN A 284 20.15 13.71 21.65
C ASN A 284 21.01 14.98 21.79
N GLN A 285 21.99 15.00 22.70
CA GLN A 285 22.78 16.18 23.09
C GLN A 285 21.93 17.40 23.52
N THR A 286 20.76 17.18 24.13
CA THR A 286 19.87 18.27 24.63
C THR A 286 19.77 18.36 26.16
N GLY A 287 20.59 17.58 26.88
CA GLY A 287 20.36 17.25 28.29
C GLY A 287 19.08 16.43 28.51
N VAL A 288 18.99 15.74 29.66
CA VAL A 288 17.81 14.96 30.08
C VAL A 288 16.91 15.77 31.02
N GLN A 289 17.53 16.40 32.01
CA GLN A 289 16.90 17.24 33.04
C GLN A 289 17.99 18.19 33.58
N ASN A 290 17.64 19.45 33.88
CA ASN A 290 18.44 20.29 34.77
C ASN A 290 17.52 21.28 35.50
N LYS A 291 17.54 21.28 36.83
CA LYS A 291 16.69 22.16 37.66
C LYS A 291 17.33 23.53 37.96
N ARG A 292 18.61 23.74 37.63
CA ARG A 292 19.33 25.01 37.84
C ARG A 292 19.00 25.98 36.69
N PHE A 293 18.55 27.19 37.02
CA PHE A 293 18.18 28.21 36.03
C PHE A 293 19.41 29.00 35.55
N LYS A 294 19.68 28.95 34.24
CA LYS A 294 20.84 29.57 33.57
C LYS A 294 20.44 30.87 32.86
N ARG A 295 20.83 32.04 33.38
CA ARG A 295 20.33 33.36 32.90
C ARG A 295 20.81 33.66 31.48
N GLU A 296 22.05 33.31 31.18
CA GLU A 296 22.68 33.35 29.87
C GLU A 296 21.87 32.58 28.82
N GLN A 297 21.43 31.35 29.12
CA GLN A 297 20.60 30.55 28.22
C GLN A 297 19.23 31.17 27.92
N MET A 298 18.58 31.81 28.92
CA MET A 298 17.34 32.56 28.70
C MET A 298 17.58 33.75 27.75
N ILE A 299 18.65 34.52 27.96
CA ILE A 299 19.01 35.66 27.12
C ILE A 299 19.38 35.20 25.70
N GLU A 300 20.05 34.06 25.54
CA GLU A 300 20.33 33.47 24.24
C GLU A 300 19.03 33.08 23.52
N GLY A 301 18.08 32.44 24.23
CA GLY A 301 16.78 32.04 23.69
C GLY A 301 15.95 33.20 23.13
N PHE A 302 15.88 34.33 23.84
CA PHE A 302 15.20 35.53 23.34
C PHE A 302 15.94 36.22 22.18
N LYS A 303 17.27 36.12 22.13
CA LYS A 303 18.10 36.64 21.02
C LYS A 303 18.14 35.72 19.79
N ASP A 304 17.50 34.54 19.84
CA ASP A 304 17.60 33.55 18.77
C ASP A 304 16.52 33.73 17.69
N PRO A 305 16.88 33.97 16.41
CA PRO A 305 15.89 34.13 15.33
C PRO A 305 14.94 32.95 15.18
N GLN A 306 15.39 31.71 15.44
CA GLN A 306 14.50 30.54 15.36
C GLN A 306 13.34 30.58 16.37
N THR A 307 13.54 31.15 17.57
CA THR A 307 12.49 31.34 18.58
C THR A 307 11.32 32.12 18.00
N TRP A 308 11.61 33.27 17.39
CA TRP A 308 10.62 34.15 16.79
C TRP A 308 10.00 33.55 15.52
N CYS A 309 10.73 32.69 14.79
CA CYS A 309 10.14 31.92 13.69
C CYS A 309 9.11 30.89 14.18
N TYR A 310 9.41 30.14 15.25
CA TYR A 310 8.43 29.21 15.84
C TYR A 310 7.20 29.96 16.36
N CYS A 311 7.39 31.12 17.00
CA CYS A 311 6.29 31.99 17.42
C CYS A 311 5.45 32.51 16.23
N GLY A 312 6.10 32.86 15.11
CA GLY A 312 5.42 33.25 13.87
C GLY A 312 4.59 32.12 13.27
N ILE A 313 5.12 30.89 13.24
CA ILE A 313 4.36 29.69 12.83
C ILE A 313 3.19 29.44 13.78
N ALA A 314 3.39 29.57 15.09
CA ALA A 314 2.34 29.41 16.09
C ALA A 314 1.19 30.39 15.85
N ILE A 315 1.44 31.70 15.76
CA ILE A 315 0.38 32.71 15.54
C ILE A 315 -0.35 32.47 14.20
N THR A 316 0.41 32.28 13.11
CA THR A 316 -0.17 32.15 11.76
C THR A 316 -0.95 30.85 11.52
N THR A 317 -0.74 29.82 12.34
CA THR A 317 -1.54 28.59 12.29
C THR A 317 -2.67 28.61 13.32
N THR A 318 -2.45 29.10 14.54
CA THR A 318 -3.46 29.10 15.62
C THR A 318 -4.62 30.07 15.42
N LEU A 319 -4.39 31.20 14.73
CA LEU A 319 -5.45 32.16 14.42
C LEU A 319 -6.49 31.53 13.46
N PRO A 320 -6.14 30.95 12.29
CA PRO A 320 -7.10 30.16 11.52
C PRO A 320 -7.67 28.96 12.29
N THR A 321 -6.84 28.24 13.05
CA THR A 321 -7.25 27.04 13.81
C THR A 321 -8.44 27.28 14.74
N SER A 322 -8.32 28.28 15.60
CA SER A 322 -9.31 28.57 16.66
C SER A 322 -10.63 29.10 16.08
N GLY A 323 -10.56 29.95 15.05
CA GLY A 323 -11.72 30.43 14.31
C GLY A 323 -12.46 29.29 13.61
N LEU A 324 -11.78 28.51 12.77
CA LEU A 324 -12.34 27.35 12.07
C LEU A 324 -12.92 26.34 13.07
N GLY A 325 -12.15 25.93 14.09
CA GLY A 325 -12.58 24.96 15.10
C GLY A 325 -13.85 25.39 15.85
N ALA A 326 -13.92 26.63 16.32
CA ALA A 326 -15.07 27.16 17.06
C ALA A 326 -16.32 27.33 16.19
N PHE A 327 -16.18 27.57 14.89
CA PHE A 327 -17.30 27.78 13.96
C PHE A 327 -17.63 26.56 13.07
N ALA A 328 -16.88 25.47 13.14
CA ALA A 328 -16.98 24.33 12.22
C ALA A 328 -18.43 23.86 11.96
N ASN A 329 -19.18 23.57 13.03
CA ASN A 329 -20.55 23.08 12.90
C ASN A 329 -21.56 24.18 12.49
N ILE A 330 -21.27 25.44 12.80
CA ILE A 330 -22.06 26.60 12.32
C ILE A 330 -21.88 26.76 10.80
N ILE A 331 -20.64 26.66 10.32
CA ILE A 331 -20.29 26.77 8.89
C ILE A 331 -20.89 25.61 8.09
N ILE A 332 -20.70 24.36 8.56
CA ILE A 332 -21.21 23.17 7.87
C ILE A 332 -22.75 23.15 7.84
N THR A 333 -23.42 23.49 8.95
CA THR A 333 -24.90 23.66 8.95
C THR A 333 -25.32 24.82 8.03
N GLY A 334 -24.49 25.86 7.92
CA GLY A 334 -24.64 26.96 6.96
C GLY A 334 -24.59 26.53 5.48
N PHE A 335 -24.05 25.35 5.16
CA PHE A 335 -24.15 24.74 3.83
C PHE A 335 -25.48 23.99 3.61
N HIS A 336 -26.49 24.18 4.46
CA HIS A 336 -27.80 23.51 4.42
C HIS A 336 -27.77 21.99 4.70
N PHE A 337 -26.77 21.52 5.45
CA PHE A 337 -26.85 20.21 6.11
C PHE A 337 -27.72 20.31 7.39
N THR A 338 -28.47 19.25 7.70
CA THR A 338 -29.22 19.17 8.96
C THR A 338 -28.28 19.03 10.17
N VAL A 339 -28.73 19.42 11.37
CA VAL A 339 -27.95 19.30 12.62
C VAL A 339 -27.34 17.90 12.77
N LEU A 340 -28.14 16.84 12.59
CA LEU A 340 -27.68 15.45 12.70
C LEU A 340 -26.66 15.07 11.62
N GLN A 341 -26.82 15.55 10.38
CA GLN A 341 -25.81 15.37 9.34
C GLN A 341 -24.51 16.10 9.70
N THR A 342 -24.57 17.34 10.19
CA THR A 342 -23.39 18.10 10.59
C THR A 342 -22.56 17.37 11.66
N GLN A 343 -23.20 16.79 12.68
CA GLN A 343 -22.49 16.02 13.72
C GLN A 343 -21.75 14.80 13.12
N LEU A 344 -22.34 14.10 12.15
CA LEU A 344 -21.69 12.98 11.45
C LEU A 344 -20.59 13.45 10.48
N LEU A 345 -20.77 14.59 9.81
CA LEU A 345 -19.77 15.16 8.91
C LEU A 345 -18.51 15.63 9.67
N ALA A 346 -18.65 16.06 10.94
CA ALA A 346 -17.51 16.31 11.81
C ALA A 346 -16.62 15.05 11.97
N MET A 347 -17.17 13.84 11.87
CA MET A 347 -16.35 12.62 11.89
C MET A 347 -15.44 12.52 10.66
N VAL A 348 -15.96 12.87 9.48
CA VAL A 348 -15.20 12.88 8.21
C VAL A 348 -14.08 13.93 8.27
N LEU A 349 -14.37 15.11 8.84
CA LEU A 349 -13.35 16.11 9.15
C LEU A 349 -12.25 15.56 10.07
N GLY A 350 -12.63 14.77 11.09
CA GLY A 350 -11.68 14.11 11.99
C GLY A 350 -10.75 13.13 11.29
N PHE A 351 -11.28 12.28 10.41
CA PHE A 351 -10.48 11.40 9.56
C PHE A 351 -9.56 12.20 8.63
N TYR A 352 -10.05 13.26 7.99
CA TYR A 352 -9.23 14.13 7.14
C TYR A 352 -8.04 14.74 7.91
N ILE A 353 -8.28 15.26 9.12
CA ILE A 353 -7.23 15.77 10.00
C ILE A 353 -6.19 14.68 10.34
N ILE A 354 -6.63 13.48 10.71
CA ILE A 354 -5.73 12.35 11.01
C ILE A 354 -4.87 12.02 9.78
N ILE A 355 -5.47 11.99 8.58
CA ILE A 355 -4.76 11.74 7.31
C ILE A 355 -3.73 12.85 7.03
N VAL A 356 -4.07 14.13 7.17
CA VAL A 356 -3.12 15.25 7.02
C VAL A 356 -1.94 15.13 7.97
N LEU A 357 -2.18 14.79 9.24
CA LEU A 357 -1.14 14.72 10.26
C LEU A 357 -0.25 13.48 10.11
N LEU A 358 -0.83 12.31 9.78
CA LEU A 358 -0.07 11.10 9.47
C LEU A 358 0.73 11.24 8.16
N SER A 359 0.12 11.73 7.08
CA SER A 359 0.78 11.88 5.79
C SER A 359 1.88 12.93 5.83
N SER A 360 1.72 14.04 6.57
CA SER A 360 2.80 15.00 6.77
C SER A 360 3.95 14.43 7.61
N ALA A 361 3.68 13.67 8.68
CA ALA A 361 4.72 12.98 9.44
C ALA A 361 5.45 11.91 8.59
N TRP A 362 4.72 11.14 7.77
CA TRP A 362 5.27 10.16 6.85
C TRP A 362 6.09 10.79 5.73
N LEU A 363 5.63 11.90 5.14
CA LEU A 363 6.40 12.68 4.14
C LEU A 363 7.68 13.26 4.74
N VAL A 364 7.65 13.75 5.99
CA VAL A 364 8.87 14.17 6.69
C VAL A 364 9.81 12.99 6.94
N LYS A 365 9.28 11.81 7.29
CA LYS A 365 10.09 10.59 7.44
C LYS A 365 10.72 10.15 6.11
N LYS A 366 9.97 10.16 5.00
CA LYS A 366 10.46 9.74 3.68
C LYS A 366 11.45 10.73 3.06
N THR A 367 11.24 12.04 3.24
CA THR A 367 12.06 13.07 2.57
C THR A 367 13.15 13.70 3.44
N GLY A 368 13.02 13.63 4.77
CA GLY A 368 13.77 14.45 5.72
C GLY A 368 13.42 15.96 5.68
N GLN A 369 12.59 16.42 4.73
CA GLN A 369 12.44 17.85 4.41
C GLN A 369 11.35 18.54 5.23
N ASN A 370 11.51 18.54 6.56
CA ASN A 370 10.53 19.03 7.53
C ASN A 370 9.83 20.35 7.14
N LEU A 371 10.60 21.38 6.77
CA LEU A 371 10.06 22.71 6.40
C LEU A 371 9.46 22.78 4.99
N LEU A 372 9.86 21.91 4.06
CA LEU A 372 9.25 21.87 2.72
C LEU A 372 7.90 21.12 2.75
N VAL A 373 7.79 20.08 3.59
CA VAL A 373 6.51 19.41 3.84
C VAL A 373 5.51 20.39 4.47
N MET A 374 5.92 21.22 5.44
CA MET A 374 5.05 22.28 5.96
C MET A 374 4.53 23.19 4.83
N LEU A 375 5.42 23.69 3.96
CA LEU A 375 5.03 24.55 2.82
C LEU A 375 4.03 23.86 1.89
N GLY A 376 4.23 22.58 1.56
CA GLY A 376 3.34 21.81 0.70
C GLY A 376 1.90 21.74 1.22
N PHE A 377 1.72 21.49 2.53
CA PHE A 377 0.39 21.43 3.15
C PHE A 377 -0.25 22.81 3.41
N VAL A 378 0.45 23.92 3.22
CA VAL A 378 -0.20 25.24 3.17
C VAL A 378 -0.98 25.41 1.85
N ILE A 379 -0.59 24.73 0.76
CA ILE A 379 -1.22 24.89 -0.57
C ILE A 379 -2.70 24.47 -0.58
N PRO A 380 -3.13 23.29 -0.08
CA PRO A 380 -4.55 22.96 0.00
C PRO A 380 -5.35 23.92 0.89
N SER A 381 -4.69 24.51 1.89
CA SER A 381 -5.32 25.48 2.80
C SER A 381 -5.67 26.78 2.09
N PHE A 382 -4.81 27.26 1.18
CA PHE A 382 -5.14 28.33 0.23
C PHE A 382 -6.31 27.93 -0.67
N VAL A 383 -6.23 26.77 -1.34
CA VAL A 383 -7.25 26.32 -2.31
C VAL A 383 -8.64 26.24 -1.67
N GLY A 384 -8.77 25.53 -0.55
CA GLY A 384 -10.05 25.40 0.16
C GLY A 384 -10.62 26.74 0.62
N THR A 385 -9.75 27.66 1.08
CA THR A 385 -10.17 28.98 1.53
C THR A 385 -10.63 29.86 0.37
N ILE A 386 -9.94 29.82 -0.77
CA ILE A 386 -10.34 30.53 -1.99
C ILE A 386 -11.71 30.01 -2.49
N VAL A 387 -11.91 28.69 -2.55
CA VAL A 387 -13.18 28.10 -3.01
C VAL A 387 -14.35 28.45 -2.08
N LEU A 388 -14.17 28.43 -0.76
CA LEU A 388 -15.18 28.91 0.19
C LEU A 388 -15.57 30.38 -0.02
N MET A 389 -14.63 31.23 -0.45
CA MET A 389 -14.87 32.64 -0.72
C MET A 389 -15.53 32.89 -2.09
N THR A 390 -15.19 32.13 -3.12
CA THR A 390 -15.70 32.35 -4.49
C THR A 390 -17.01 31.62 -4.79
N VAL A 391 -17.17 30.37 -4.35
CA VAL A 391 -18.33 29.53 -4.69
C VAL A 391 -19.54 29.84 -3.81
N GLN A 392 -20.74 29.83 -4.42
CA GLN A 392 -22.02 30.00 -3.74
C GLN A 392 -22.76 28.66 -3.66
N ASN A 393 -23.54 28.46 -2.60
CA ASN A 393 -24.26 27.22 -2.34
C ASN A 393 -25.59 27.17 -3.12
N THR A 394 -25.53 26.99 -4.44
CA THR A 394 -26.70 27.00 -5.34
C THR A 394 -27.40 25.65 -5.50
N ASP A 395 -26.68 24.55 -5.22
CA ASP A 395 -27.08 23.19 -5.57
C ASP A 395 -26.27 22.16 -4.77
N LYS A 396 -26.61 20.88 -4.93
CA LYS A 396 -26.00 19.77 -4.17
C LYS A 396 -24.52 19.51 -4.51
N ALA A 397 -24.06 19.84 -5.71
CA ALA A 397 -22.65 19.69 -6.07
C ALA A 397 -21.81 20.78 -5.39
N ASN A 398 -22.29 22.02 -5.42
CA ASN A 398 -21.67 23.14 -4.70
C ASN A 398 -21.73 22.96 -3.18
N GLN A 399 -22.82 22.41 -2.62
CA GLN A 399 -22.91 22.01 -1.21
C GLN A 399 -21.78 21.05 -0.79
N ILE A 400 -21.53 20.01 -1.58
CA ILE A 400 -20.47 19.01 -1.31
C ILE A 400 -19.08 19.63 -1.56
N GLY A 401 -18.92 20.43 -2.62
CA GLY A 401 -17.67 21.14 -2.93
C GLY A 401 -17.24 22.11 -1.82
N LEU A 402 -18.18 22.86 -1.24
CA LEU A 402 -17.92 23.74 -0.10
C LEU A 402 -17.54 22.97 1.17
N LEU A 403 -18.16 21.81 1.42
CA LEU A 403 -17.79 20.92 2.53
C LEU A 403 -16.36 20.38 2.39
N ILE A 404 -15.99 19.86 1.21
CA ILE A 404 -14.63 19.39 0.92
C ILE A 404 -13.64 20.55 1.06
N SER A 405 -13.99 21.73 0.52
CA SER A 405 -13.16 22.94 0.62
C SER A 405 -12.94 23.37 2.06
N TYR A 406 -13.96 23.24 2.92
CA TYR A 406 -13.84 23.46 4.36
C TYR A 406 -12.84 22.50 5.01
N TYR A 407 -12.86 21.21 4.66
CA TYR A 407 -11.85 20.25 5.14
C TYR A 407 -10.44 20.65 4.67
N LEU A 408 -10.28 20.98 3.38
CA LEU A 408 -9.00 21.42 2.80
C LEU A 408 -8.39 22.63 3.53
N THR A 409 -9.20 23.53 4.09
CA THR A 409 -8.69 24.68 4.87
C THR A 409 -7.80 24.30 6.04
N LEU A 410 -7.93 23.08 6.60
CA LEU A 410 -7.23 22.64 7.80
C LEU A 410 -5.92 21.89 7.52
N SER A 411 -5.48 21.76 6.26
CA SER A 411 -4.22 21.10 5.90
C SER A 411 -2.98 21.70 6.60
N PHE A 412 -2.98 23.02 6.88
CA PHE A 412 -1.86 23.70 7.54
C PHE A 412 -1.58 23.21 8.98
N TRP A 413 -2.46 22.43 9.62
CA TRP A 413 -2.22 21.84 10.94
C TRP A 413 -0.96 20.95 10.99
N SER A 414 -0.59 20.38 9.85
CA SER A 414 0.71 19.75 9.64
C SER A 414 1.87 20.68 10.02
N ALA A 415 1.84 21.95 9.63
CA ALA A 415 2.88 22.93 9.93
C ALA A 415 3.00 23.20 11.43
N GLN A 416 1.88 23.37 12.15
CA GLN A 416 1.90 23.54 13.61
C GLN A 416 2.46 22.30 14.31
N THR A 417 2.04 21.11 13.89
CA THR A 417 2.47 19.82 14.49
C THR A 417 3.96 19.58 14.26
N LEU A 418 4.41 19.75 13.01
CA LEU A 418 5.81 19.61 12.63
C LEU A 418 6.69 20.70 13.27
N ALA A 419 6.17 21.90 13.52
CA ALA A 419 6.90 22.96 14.23
C ALA A 419 7.10 22.65 15.72
N LEU A 420 6.08 22.12 16.42
CA LEU A 420 6.23 21.67 17.81
C LEU A 420 7.34 20.61 17.93
N SER A 421 7.38 19.65 16.99
CA SER A 421 8.46 18.65 16.95
C SER A 421 9.83 19.23 16.56
N MET A 422 9.89 20.38 15.90
CA MET A 422 11.16 21.06 15.60
C MET A 422 11.72 21.76 16.84
N ILE A 423 10.87 22.33 17.70
CA ILE A 423 11.30 22.94 18.98
C ILE A 423 12.01 21.92 19.87
N SER A 424 11.45 20.70 20.02
CA SER A 424 12.10 19.65 20.85
C SER A 424 13.42 19.14 20.26
N ARG A 425 13.56 19.17 18.92
CA ARG A 425 14.72 18.66 18.18
C ARG A 425 15.82 19.68 17.89
N ASN A 426 15.53 20.98 17.87
CA ASN A 426 16.48 22.04 17.46
C ASN A 426 16.94 22.95 18.59
N ILE A 427 16.31 22.91 19.77
CA ILE A 427 16.74 23.69 20.93
C ILE A 427 17.39 22.77 21.98
N ALA A 428 18.64 23.07 22.34
CA ALA A 428 19.34 22.46 23.47
C ALA A 428 19.62 23.52 24.55
N GLY A 429 20.07 23.07 25.73
CA GLY A 429 20.07 23.86 26.96
C GLY A 429 18.68 23.91 27.58
N GLN A 430 18.50 23.42 28.80
CA GLN A 430 17.20 23.23 29.44
C GLN A 430 16.53 24.57 29.76
N THR A 431 17.29 25.57 30.20
CA THR A 431 16.74 26.92 30.42
C THR A 431 16.42 27.62 29.10
N LYS A 432 17.24 27.40 28.04
CA LYS A 432 16.93 27.91 26.69
C LYS A 432 15.66 27.27 26.13
N LYS A 433 15.59 25.92 26.13
CA LYS A 433 14.45 25.13 25.67
C LYS A 433 13.16 25.55 26.38
N ALA A 434 13.18 25.69 27.71
CA ALA A 434 12.06 26.21 28.49
C ALA A 434 11.62 27.61 28.04
N THR A 435 12.57 28.52 27.81
CA THR A 435 12.29 29.89 27.36
C THR A 435 11.64 29.90 25.96
N VAL A 436 12.14 29.09 25.02
CA VAL A 436 11.57 28.97 23.67
C VAL A 436 10.19 28.33 23.70
N VAL A 437 10.00 27.27 24.49
CA VAL A 437 8.70 26.59 24.67
C VAL A 437 7.65 27.54 25.23
N ALA A 438 7.94 28.25 26.33
CA ALA A 438 7.00 29.20 26.93
C ALA A 438 6.69 30.38 25.99
N THR A 439 7.69 30.92 25.27
CA THR A 439 7.47 32.01 24.29
C THR A 439 6.60 31.54 23.12
N ASN A 440 6.82 30.30 22.64
CA ASN A 440 5.99 29.69 21.61
C ASN A 440 4.54 29.49 22.09
N PHE A 441 4.31 29.04 23.33
CA PHE A 441 2.94 28.85 23.85
C PHE A 441 2.22 30.17 24.17
N ILE A 442 2.95 31.22 24.56
CA ILE A 442 2.45 32.60 24.60
C ILE A 442 1.97 33.03 23.21
N ALA A 443 2.77 32.82 22.17
CA ALA A 443 2.42 33.15 20.79
C ALA A 443 1.21 32.32 20.27
N TRP A 444 1.18 31.03 20.58
CA TRP A 444 0.06 30.12 20.31
C TRP A 444 -1.23 30.59 21.00
N ALA A 445 -1.16 31.04 22.26
CA ALA A 445 -2.33 31.53 22.99
C ALA A 445 -2.84 32.87 22.42
N VAL A 446 -1.95 33.78 22.02
CA VAL A 446 -2.32 35.03 21.33
C VAL A 446 -3.07 34.76 20.02
N GLY A 447 -2.54 33.88 19.15
CA GLY A 447 -3.20 33.54 17.89
C GLY A 447 -4.55 32.87 18.11
N ASN A 448 -4.64 31.90 19.03
CA ASN A 448 -5.91 31.25 19.37
C ASN A 448 -6.94 32.20 20.03
N ALA A 449 -6.51 33.26 20.72
CA ALA A 449 -7.42 34.26 21.29
C ALA A 449 -8.03 35.16 20.20
N ILE A 450 -7.27 35.50 19.17
CA ILE A 450 -7.68 36.38 18.06
C ILE A 450 -8.60 35.66 17.06
N GLY A 451 -8.32 34.39 16.73
CA GLY A 451 -9.00 33.66 15.66
C GLY A 451 -10.54 33.60 15.72
N PRO A 452 -11.18 33.39 16.87
CA PRO A 452 -12.64 33.43 16.98
C PRO A 452 -13.22 34.82 16.69
N GLN A 453 -12.45 35.89 16.93
CA GLN A 453 -12.93 37.28 16.79
C GLN A 453 -12.95 37.77 15.34
N VAL A 454 -12.22 37.15 14.41
CA VAL A 454 -12.33 37.50 12.97
C VAL A 454 -13.61 36.96 12.33
N PHE A 455 -14.29 36.00 12.97
CA PHE A 455 -15.65 35.57 12.64
C PHE A 455 -16.66 36.59 13.18
N LEU A 456 -16.79 37.70 12.47
CA LEU A 456 -17.67 38.82 12.83
C LEU A 456 -19.14 38.48 12.55
N ALA A 457 -20.01 38.68 13.55
CA ALA A 457 -21.43 38.33 13.47
C ALA A 457 -22.19 38.99 12.29
N TRP A 458 -21.82 40.22 11.89
CA TRP A 458 -22.41 40.92 10.76
C TRP A 458 -21.91 40.43 9.39
N ASN A 459 -20.88 39.57 9.36
CA ASN A 459 -20.33 38.97 8.14
C ASN A 459 -20.76 37.50 7.97
N ALA A 460 -21.60 36.98 8.87
CA ALA A 460 -22.31 35.72 8.72
C ALA A 460 -23.29 35.75 7.52
N PRO A 461 -23.63 34.60 6.90
CA PRO A 461 -23.13 33.26 7.19
C PRO A 461 -21.82 32.91 6.46
N ARG A 462 -21.31 33.76 5.54
CA ARG A 462 -20.16 33.42 4.67
C ARG A 462 -18.79 33.79 5.24
N TYR A 463 -18.70 34.65 6.24
CA TYR A 463 -17.47 34.99 6.98
C TYR A 463 -16.24 35.32 6.10
N LEU A 464 -16.45 35.97 4.94
CA LEU A 464 -15.42 36.30 3.96
C LEU A 464 -14.24 37.08 4.54
N ILE A 465 -14.46 37.87 5.61
CA ILE A 465 -13.40 38.61 6.31
C ILE A 465 -12.48 37.66 7.09
N ALA A 466 -13.04 36.67 7.79
CA ALA A 466 -12.24 35.65 8.47
C ALA A 466 -11.38 34.87 7.49
N PHE A 467 -11.98 34.40 6.39
CA PHE A 467 -11.26 33.70 5.33
C PHE A 467 -10.18 34.58 4.64
N THR A 468 -10.43 35.88 4.46
CA THR A 468 -9.40 36.83 4.02
C THR A 468 -8.22 36.89 4.99
N VAL A 469 -8.48 36.97 6.31
CA VAL A 469 -7.41 36.95 7.33
C VAL A 469 -6.65 35.62 7.30
N HIS A 470 -7.32 34.48 7.05
CA HIS A 470 -6.65 33.19 6.93
C HIS A 470 -5.66 33.16 5.76
N LEU A 471 -6.03 33.71 4.59
CA LEU A 471 -5.11 33.84 3.44
C LEU A 471 -3.86 34.69 3.76
N VAL A 472 -4.03 35.78 4.51
CA VAL A 472 -2.92 36.61 5.00
C VAL A 472 -2.03 35.82 5.97
N CYS A 473 -2.62 35.05 6.90
CA CYS A 473 -1.88 34.19 7.82
C CYS A 473 -1.08 33.12 7.08
N TYR A 474 -1.65 32.46 6.07
CA TYR A 474 -0.94 31.46 5.24
C TYR A 474 0.22 32.08 4.45
N SER A 475 0.04 33.32 3.95
CA SER A 475 1.09 34.04 3.22
C SER A 475 2.27 34.41 4.14
N LEU A 476 1.98 34.85 5.37
CA LEU A 476 3.00 35.12 6.39
C LEU A 476 3.68 33.83 6.87
N LEU A 477 2.93 32.73 7.02
CA LEU A 477 3.47 31.41 7.34
C LEU A 477 4.49 30.94 6.30
N VAL A 478 4.17 31.07 5.00
CA VAL A 478 5.11 30.74 3.90
C VAL A 478 6.41 31.55 4.02
N PHE A 479 6.32 32.86 4.26
CA PHE A 479 7.50 33.71 4.45
C PHE A 479 8.36 33.27 5.65
N VAL A 480 7.74 33.00 6.81
CA VAL A 480 8.44 32.56 8.02
C VAL A 480 9.12 31.19 7.82
N LEU A 481 8.47 30.25 7.12
CA LEU A 481 9.03 28.93 6.82
C LEU A 481 10.25 29.01 5.88
N ILE A 482 10.21 29.90 4.87
CA ILE A 482 11.34 30.15 3.96
C ILE A 482 12.51 30.77 4.74
N PHE A 483 12.27 31.79 5.55
CA PHE A 483 13.30 32.45 6.35
C PHE A 483 13.93 31.49 7.38
N LEU A 484 13.14 30.71 8.11
CA LEU A 484 13.63 29.72 9.06
C LEU A 484 14.50 28.65 8.36
N ARG A 485 14.10 28.19 7.17
CA ARG A 485 14.89 27.23 6.37
C ARG A 485 16.23 27.82 5.95
N TRP A 486 16.27 29.08 5.53
CA TRP A 486 17.50 29.80 5.19
C TRP A 486 18.41 29.95 6.42
N TYR A 487 17.86 30.42 7.55
CA TYR A 487 18.61 30.64 8.79
C TYR A 487 19.28 29.35 9.30
N LEU A 488 18.51 28.27 9.46
CA LEU A 488 19.05 27.00 9.93
C LEU A 488 20.10 26.41 8.96
N ARG A 489 19.94 26.63 7.64
CA ARG A 489 20.94 26.18 6.64
C ARG A 489 22.27 26.91 6.80
N GLY A 490 22.25 28.22 7.06
CA GLY A 490 23.46 28.97 7.39
C GLY A 490 24.12 28.51 8.69
N GLN A 491 23.33 28.07 9.68
CA GLN A 491 23.84 27.62 10.97
C GLN A 491 24.45 26.20 10.92
N ASN A 492 23.94 25.29 10.09
CA ASN A 492 24.62 24.01 9.82
C ASN A 492 25.89 24.21 8.97
N ALA A 493 25.86 25.05 7.93
CA ALA A 493 27.02 25.30 7.06
C ALA A 493 28.25 25.80 7.84
N LYS A 494 28.07 26.67 8.84
CA LYS A 494 29.14 27.09 9.75
C LYS A 494 29.73 25.93 10.59
N ARG A 495 28.92 24.92 10.93
CA ARG A 495 29.41 23.72 11.65
C ARG A 495 30.08 22.72 10.72
N ASP A 496 29.71 22.70 9.43
CA ASP A 496 30.46 22.00 8.40
C ASP A 496 31.86 22.63 8.26
N GLU A 497 31.93 23.96 8.20
CA GLU A 497 33.18 24.73 8.18
C GLU A 497 34.07 24.51 9.42
N LEU A 498 33.50 24.56 10.64
CA LEU A 498 34.23 24.27 11.89
C LEU A 498 34.73 22.82 11.97
N ALA A 499 33.95 21.84 11.48
CA ALA A 499 34.36 20.44 11.45
C ALA A 499 35.46 20.16 10.40
N LEU A 500 35.41 20.84 9.25
CA LEU A 500 36.45 20.83 8.22
C LEU A 500 37.74 21.53 8.67
N ALA A 501 37.64 22.51 9.57
CA ALA A 501 38.78 23.16 10.22
C ALA A 501 39.47 22.29 11.29
N GLY A 502 39.00 21.07 11.53
CA GLY A 502 39.65 20.10 12.43
C GLY A 502 39.45 20.37 13.92
N ILE A 503 38.42 21.12 14.31
CA ILE A 503 38.11 21.40 15.71
C ILE A 503 37.60 20.12 16.40
N GLN A 504 38.31 19.67 17.44
CA GLN A 504 38.07 18.39 18.11
C GLN A 504 36.68 18.34 18.77
N GLU A 505 36.23 19.44 19.39
CA GLU A 505 34.88 19.56 19.96
C GLU A 505 33.75 19.57 18.92
N ALA A 506 34.07 19.51 17.61
CA ALA A 506 33.11 19.36 16.52
C ALA A 506 33.14 17.95 15.86
N GLN A 507 33.92 17.02 16.43
CA GLN A 507 34.06 15.63 15.97
C GLN A 507 33.83 14.59 17.08
N ASP A 508 33.18 14.95 18.19
CA ASP A 508 32.91 14.03 19.31
C ASP A 508 31.88 12.95 18.91
N GLN A 509 32.38 11.73 18.69
CA GLN A 509 31.57 10.53 18.39
C GLN A 509 31.07 9.79 19.65
N GLN A 510 31.60 10.12 20.84
CA GLN A 510 31.24 9.48 22.10
C GLN A 510 30.16 10.24 22.87
N TYR A 511 29.97 11.53 22.56
CA TYR A 511 28.97 12.42 23.16
C TYR A 511 29.23 12.65 24.66
N VAL A 512 30.48 12.95 25.00
CA VAL A 512 30.98 13.12 26.38
C VAL A 512 30.22 14.24 27.09
N HIS A 513 30.12 15.40 26.44
CA HIS A 513 29.49 16.61 27.02
C HIS A 513 27.95 16.63 26.92
N ALA A 514 27.30 15.53 26.51
CA ALA A 514 25.86 15.51 26.21
C ALA A 514 24.93 15.78 27.41
N PHE A 515 25.43 15.61 28.64
CA PHE A 515 24.69 15.82 29.87
C PHE A 515 24.99 17.15 30.59
N GLU A 516 26.02 17.91 30.17
CA GLU A 516 26.43 19.21 30.78
C GLU A 516 25.44 20.36 30.55
N ASP A 517 24.37 20.10 29.79
CA ASP A 517 23.31 21.05 29.51
C ASP A 517 23.85 22.33 28.80
N LEU A 518 24.61 22.10 27.72
CA LEU A 518 25.02 23.09 26.72
C LEU A 518 23.82 23.51 25.83
N THR A 519 23.80 24.75 25.36
CA THR A 519 22.84 25.18 24.31
C THR A 519 23.18 24.62 22.93
N ASP A 520 22.23 24.70 22.01
CA ASP A 520 22.45 24.33 20.59
C ASP A 520 23.47 25.24 19.89
N LYS A 521 23.87 26.37 20.49
CA LYS A 521 24.94 27.26 20.00
C LYS A 521 26.27 27.07 20.73
N GLU A 522 26.25 26.71 22.00
CA GLU A 522 27.44 26.39 22.79
C GLU A 522 28.08 25.07 22.31
N ASN A 523 27.28 24.05 21.97
CA ASN A 523 27.77 22.74 21.51
C ASN A 523 28.11 22.74 20.00
N PRO A 524 29.38 22.55 19.59
CA PRO A 524 29.76 22.56 18.17
C PRO A 524 29.26 21.34 17.39
N ASN A 525 29.13 20.18 18.04
CA ASN A 525 28.59 18.95 17.44
C ASN A 525 27.10 19.07 17.10
N PHE A 526 26.36 19.97 17.77
CA PHE A 526 24.91 20.02 17.65
C PHE A 526 24.45 20.42 16.24
N ARG A 527 23.90 19.45 15.49
CA ARG A 527 23.31 19.70 14.17
C ARG A 527 21.81 20.02 14.27
N TYR A 528 21.36 21.02 13.53
CA TYR A 528 19.93 21.35 13.39
C TYR A 528 19.25 20.43 12.37
N PHE A 529 18.02 19.98 12.65
CA PHE A 529 17.22 19.11 11.78
C PHE A 529 16.67 19.86 10.56
N ILE A 530 17.52 19.96 9.54
CA ILE A 530 17.22 20.49 8.21
C ILE A 530 18.04 19.73 7.16
N THR A 531 17.54 18.57 6.71
CA THR A 531 18.22 17.75 5.69
C THR A 531 18.55 18.59 4.45
N SER A 532 19.79 18.56 4.01
CA SER A 532 20.36 19.64 3.18
C SER A 532 19.76 19.69 1.77
N LEU A 533 19.75 20.88 1.15
CA LEU A 533 19.19 21.10 -0.19
C LEU A 533 20.18 20.72 -1.33
N ALA A 534 21.13 19.83 -1.07
CA ALA A 534 22.14 19.43 -2.07
C ALA A 534 21.50 18.78 -3.31
N LEU A 535 20.50 17.94 -3.10
CA LEU A 535 19.78 17.20 -4.16
C LEU A 535 18.83 18.05 -5.03
N LEU A 536 18.55 19.31 -4.66
CA LEU A 536 17.59 20.16 -5.39
C LEU A 536 18.24 21.38 -6.05
N ALA A 537 19.30 21.95 -5.47
CA ALA A 537 20.04 23.05 -6.11
C ALA A 537 20.86 22.58 -7.34
N GLY A 538 21.41 21.35 -7.29
CA GLY A 538 22.18 20.79 -8.40
C GLY A 538 21.35 20.47 -9.64
N LEU A 539 20.06 20.15 -9.47
CA LEU A 539 19.18 19.72 -10.55
C LEU A 539 18.75 20.88 -11.46
N VAL A 540 18.44 22.05 -10.89
CA VAL A 540 17.95 23.21 -11.65
C VAL A 540 19.05 23.89 -12.49
N LEU A 541 20.31 23.81 -12.06
CA LEU A 541 21.44 24.47 -12.74
C LEU A 541 22.26 23.56 -13.67
N LYS A 542 22.25 22.23 -13.50
CA LYS A 542 22.98 21.31 -14.41
C LYS A 542 22.24 20.98 -15.71
N ILE A 543 20.92 21.22 -15.79
CA ILE A 543 20.12 21.00 -17.01
C ILE A 543 20.47 22.01 -18.13
N ALA A 544 21.13 23.13 -17.81
CA ALA A 544 21.40 24.21 -18.76
C ALA A 544 22.78 24.15 -19.47
N ALA A 545 23.71 23.28 -19.05
CA ALA A 545 25.11 23.37 -19.48
C ALA A 545 25.89 22.04 -19.46
N ALA A 546 25.36 21.00 -20.13
CA ALA A 546 26.14 19.82 -20.51
C ALA A 546 25.70 19.35 -21.91
N PRO A 547 26.61 18.99 -22.83
CA PRO A 547 26.22 18.35 -24.08
C PRO A 547 25.61 16.99 -23.78
N ILE A 548 24.37 16.77 -24.22
CA ILE A 548 23.66 15.51 -23.99
C ILE A 548 24.35 14.41 -24.79
N SER A 549 25.02 13.50 -24.09
CA SER A 549 25.38 12.19 -24.65
C SER A 549 24.10 11.41 -24.91
N ASN A 550 23.96 10.82 -26.11
CA ASN A 550 22.84 9.94 -26.43
C ASN A 550 22.89 8.58 -25.70
N ALA A 551 23.88 8.35 -24.85
CA ALA A 551 24.06 7.08 -24.14
C ALA A 551 22.95 6.83 -23.09
N PRO A 552 22.49 5.57 -22.94
CA PRO A 552 21.52 5.20 -21.94
C PRO A 552 22.13 5.18 -20.52
N PHE A 553 21.30 5.47 -19.52
CA PHE A 553 21.74 5.87 -18.19
C PHE A 553 20.98 5.23 -17.03
N LEU A 554 21.65 5.23 -15.88
CA LEU A 554 21.10 5.02 -14.53
C LEU A 554 21.51 6.25 -13.70
N ILE A 555 20.54 6.89 -13.03
CA ILE A 555 20.76 8.05 -12.16
C ILE A 555 20.06 7.80 -10.83
N THR A 556 20.81 7.49 -9.78
CA THR A 556 20.27 7.37 -8.41
C THR A 556 19.99 8.78 -7.85
N ILE A 557 18.74 9.04 -7.45
CA ILE A 557 18.33 10.27 -6.76
C ILE A 557 18.54 10.11 -5.25
N ASN A 558 18.18 8.96 -4.71
CA ASN A 558 18.39 8.57 -3.31
C ASN A 558 18.37 7.04 -3.20
N ASP A 559 18.64 6.52 -2.00
CA ASP A 559 18.73 5.09 -1.67
C ASP A 559 17.50 4.24 -2.06
N THR A 560 16.39 4.88 -2.45
CA THR A 560 15.12 4.22 -2.81
C THR A 560 14.51 4.72 -4.13
N GLU A 561 15.23 5.51 -4.93
CA GLU A 561 14.67 6.18 -6.12
C GLU A 561 15.73 6.41 -7.21
N HIS A 562 15.48 5.86 -8.39
CA HIS A 562 16.42 5.80 -9.51
C HIS A 562 15.71 6.18 -10.82
N VAL A 563 16.37 6.96 -11.68
CA VAL A 563 15.90 7.24 -13.05
C VAL A 563 16.70 6.40 -14.04
N ILE A 564 16.01 5.69 -14.92
CA ILE A 564 16.61 4.92 -16.01
C ILE A 564 16.03 5.36 -17.36
N GLY A 565 16.79 5.25 -18.44
CA GLY A 565 16.31 5.61 -19.77
C GLY A 565 17.40 5.98 -20.76
N ASN A 566 16.99 6.70 -21.80
CA ASN A 566 17.82 7.29 -22.84
C ASN A 566 17.28 8.70 -23.19
N THR A 567 17.61 9.23 -24.37
CA THR A 567 17.16 10.56 -24.81
C THR A 567 15.73 10.61 -25.38
N ILE A 568 15.12 9.44 -25.64
CA ILE A 568 13.76 9.31 -26.19
C ILE A 568 12.73 9.13 -25.06
N TRP A 569 13.07 8.36 -24.03
CA TRP A 569 12.22 8.06 -22.89
C TRP A 569 13.03 7.89 -21.60
N ASN A 570 12.41 8.12 -20.44
CA ASN A 570 12.96 7.75 -19.14
C ASN A 570 11.86 7.47 -18.12
N ILE A 571 12.14 6.60 -17.16
CA ILE A 571 11.25 6.25 -16.05
C ILE A 571 11.93 6.47 -14.70
N THR A 572 11.21 7.07 -13.75
CA THR A 572 11.63 7.17 -12.34
C THR A 572 11.03 5.99 -11.56
N ILE A 573 11.88 5.09 -11.08
CA ILE A 573 11.52 3.89 -10.31
C ILE A 573 11.92 4.12 -8.85
N GLY A 574 10.90 4.20 -7.99
CA GLY A 574 11.05 4.09 -6.54
C GLY A 574 11.14 2.63 -6.08
N GLN A 575 11.27 2.41 -4.77
CA GLN A 575 11.39 1.07 -4.15
C GLN A 575 10.39 0.00 -4.64
N THR A 576 9.19 0.38 -5.09
CA THR A 576 8.15 -0.56 -5.57
C THR A 576 7.62 -0.19 -6.96
N TYR A 577 7.55 1.12 -7.29
CA TYR A 577 6.77 1.64 -8.41
C TYR A 577 7.59 2.56 -9.33
N GLY A 578 7.47 2.34 -10.65
CA GLY A 578 7.89 3.25 -11.71
C GLY A 578 6.86 4.36 -11.96
N THR A 579 6.83 5.38 -11.10
CA THR A 579 5.70 6.33 -10.99
C THR A 579 5.71 7.50 -11.98
N LYS A 580 6.77 7.66 -12.78
CA LYS A 580 6.85 8.73 -13.79
C LYS A 580 7.54 8.22 -15.02
N LEU A 581 6.86 8.22 -16.17
CA LEU A 581 7.40 7.77 -17.44
C LEU A 581 7.30 8.91 -18.45
N TYR A 582 8.43 9.56 -18.73
CA TYR A 582 8.48 10.60 -19.75
C TYR A 582 8.74 10.00 -21.12
N TYR A 583 7.87 10.30 -22.08
CA TYR A 583 8.02 9.98 -23.50
C TYR A 583 7.42 11.12 -24.34
N LYS A 584 8.12 11.55 -25.39
CA LYS A 584 7.79 12.77 -26.19
C LYS A 584 7.56 14.04 -25.33
N GLY A 585 8.20 14.11 -24.16
CA GLY A 585 8.05 15.21 -23.20
C GLY A 585 6.79 15.16 -22.31
N LYS A 586 5.88 14.19 -22.50
CA LYS A 586 4.72 13.96 -21.64
C LYS A 586 5.03 12.87 -20.61
N ASP A 587 4.59 13.05 -19.36
CA ASP A 587 4.48 11.94 -18.40
C ASP A 587 3.24 11.11 -18.75
N ILE A 588 3.45 9.88 -19.22
CA ILE A 588 2.39 8.97 -19.69
C ILE A 588 1.92 7.97 -18.62
N VAL A 589 2.48 8.04 -17.41
CA VAL A 589 1.87 7.48 -16.19
C VAL A 589 0.90 8.50 -15.58
N GLY A 590 1.31 9.77 -15.50
CA GLY A 590 0.45 10.87 -15.08
C GLY A 590 0.00 10.75 -13.61
N ASN A 591 -1.27 10.39 -13.39
CA ASN A 591 -1.83 10.13 -12.06
C ASN A 591 -2.00 8.64 -11.73
N ALA A 592 -1.71 7.74 -12.67
CA ALA A 592 -1.79 6.29 -12.45
C ALA A 592 -0.65 5.77 -11.56
N VAL A 593 -0.77 4.53 -11.07
CA VAL A 593 0.22 3.94 -10.15
C VAL A 593 1.61 3.75 -10.79
N GLY A 594 1.68 3.58 -12.11
CA GLY A 594 2.94 3.38 -12.85
C GLY A 594 3.32 1.91 -13.06
N HIS A 595 4.60 1.67 -13.35
CA HIS A 595 5.15 0.31 -13.51
C HIS A 595 5.35 -0.40 -12.17
N TYR A 596 5.13 -1.71 -12.09
CA TYR A 596 5.62 -2.55 -10.99
C TYR A 596 5.64 -4.05 -11.37
N VAL A 597 6.24 -4.86 -10.50
CA VAL A 597 6.30 -6.33 -10.59
C VAL A 597 5.64 -6.92 -9.34
N SER A 598 4.84 -7.98 -9.51
CA SER A 598 4.02 -8.56 -8.44
C SER A 598 3.83 -10.06 -8.60
N TYR A 599 3.64 -10.77 -7.48
CA TYR A 599 3.17 -12.16 -7.44
C TYR A 599 1.91 -12.30 -6.59
N ASN A 600 1.11 -13.34 -6.88
CA ASN A 600 -0.14 -13.67 -6.17
C ASN A 600 -1.07 -12.46 -5.96
N GLY A 601 -1.34 -11.68 -7.02
CA GLY A 601 -2.19 -10.50 -6.98
C GLY A 601 -1.44 -9.21 -6.61
N ALA A 602 -2.19 -8.16 -6.29
CA ALA A 602 -1.63 -6.88 -5.82
C ALA A 602 -1.18 -6.92 -4.33
N ALA A 603 -1.28 -8.09 -3.69
CA ALA A 603 -0.92 -8.32 -2.28
C ALA A 603 0.60 -8.45 -2.07
N SER A 604 1.38 -8.84 -3.09
CA SER A 604 2.83 -9.02 -2.98
C SER A 604 3.56 -8.41 -4.18
N ASN A 605 3.80 -7.10 -4.08
CA ASN A 605 4.67 -6.38 -5.02
C ASN A 605 6.13 -6.56 -4.61
N LEU A 606 7.03 -6.75 -5.58
CA LEU A 606 8.47 -6.79 -5.31
C LEU A 606 8.93 -5.43 -4.78
N ASN A 607 9.82 -5.45 -3.79
CA ASN A 607 10.44 -4.25 -3.25
C ASN A 607 11.93 -4.31 -3.50
N TRP A 608 12.43 -3.37 -4.30
CA TRP A 608 13.83 -3.31 -4.68
C TRP A 608 14.70 -3.01 -3.46
N THR A 609 15.69 -3.87 -3.22
CA THR A 609 16.68 -3.74 -2.14
C THR A 609 17.94 -3.02 -2.60
N SER A 610 18.24 -3.07 -3.89
CA SER A 610 19.38 -2.40 -4.52
C SER A 610 19.20 -2.31 -6.04
N VAL A 611 19.84 -1.32 -6.67
CA VAL A 611 19.86 -1.14 -8.13
C VAL A 611 21.30 -0.99 -8.60
N SER A 612 21.67 -1.72 -9.66
CA SER A 612 23.03 -1.75 -10.19
C SER A 612 23.04 -1.92 -11.70
N VAL A 613 24.07 -1.38 -12.35
CA VAL A 613 24.39 -1.75 -13.74
C VAL A 613 24.94 -3.16 -13.73
N PHE A 614 24.25 -4.08 -14.39
CA PHE A 614 24.68 -5.48 -14.53
C PHE A 614 25.73 -5.60 -15.64
N GLU A 615 25.43 -5.01 -16.80
CA GLU A 615 26.33 -4.94 -17.95
C GLU A 615 26.26 -3.55 -18.60
N ARG A 616 27.37 -3.10 -19.19
CA ARG A 616 27.39 -1.95 -20.10
C ARG A 616 28.29 -2.27 -21.28
N THR A 617 27.72 -2.25 -22.47
CA THR A 617 28.41 -2.43 -23.74
C THR A 617 28.55 -1.08 -24.46
N GLU A 618 29.11 -1.08 -25.67
CA GLU A 618 29.07 0.10 -26.56
C GLU A 618 27.66 0.41 -27.08
N THR A 619 26.74 -0.57 -27.07
CA THR A 619 25.42 -0.49 -27.71
C THR A 619 24.26 -0.42 -26.74
N TYR A 620 24.41 -0.89 -25.48
CA TYR A 620 23.35 -0.88 -24.47
C TYR A 620 23.87 -0.79 -23.03
N ILE A 621 22.95 -0.56 -22.10
CA ILE A 621 23.14 -0.75 -20.66
C ILE A 621 22.09 -1.75 -20.15
N ASP A 622 22.51 -2.71 -19.33
CA ASP A 622 21.63 -3.58 -18.55
C ASP A 622 21.62 -3.10 -17.11
N ILE A 623 20.43 -2.79 -16.59
CA ILE A 623 20.20 -2.28 -15.24
C ILE A 623 19.35 -3.29 -14.47
N SER A 624 19.94 -3.89 -13.44
CA SER A 624 19.30 -4.85 -12.55
C SER A 624 18.70 -4.13 -11.33
N PHE A 625 17.42 -4.40 -11.08
CA PHE A 625 16.69 -4.06 -9.86
C PHE A 625 16.52 -5.34 -9.04
N ALA A 626 17.30 -5.47 -7.97
CA ALA A 626 17.31 -6.66 -7.14
C ALA A 626 16.23 -6.61 -6.05
N ALA A 627 15.52 -7.71 -5.85
CA ALA A 627 14.64 -7.96 -4.70
C ALA A 627 15.08 -9.26 -3.97
N ASN A 628 14.41 -9.64 -2.89
CA ASN A 628 14.71 -10.93 -2.23
C ASN A 628 14.37 -12.11 -3.15
N GLU A 629 13.26 -11.97 -3.87
CA GLU A 629 12.64 -12.98 -4.74
C GLU A 629 13.42 -13.21 -6.04
N GLY A 630 14.17 -12.21 -6.51
CA GLY A 630 14.92 -12.27 -7.77
C GLY A 630 15.26 -10.88 -8.30
N ASP A 631 15.84 -10.85 -9.49
CA ASP A 631 16.36 -9.64 -10.12
C ASP A 631 15.56 -9.30 -11.37
N PHE A 632 15.02 -8.09 -11.47
CA PHE A 632 14.29 -7.59 -12.64
C PHE A 632 15.18 -6.64 -13.44
N HIS A 633 15.40 -6.95 -14.71
CA HIS A 633 16.39 -6.27 -15.55
C HIS A 633 15.76 -5.38 -16.62
N TRP A 634 16.44 -4.29 -16.95
CA TRP A 634 16.09 -3.34 -18.00
C TRP A 634 17.29 -3.14 -18.94
N VAL A 635 17.16 -3.60 -20.18
CA VAL A 635 18.20 -3.48 -21.21
C VAL A 635 17.82 -2.35 -22.16
N ILE A 636 18.58 -1.25 -22.08
CA ILE A 636 18.25 0.02 -22.72
C ILE A 636 19.30 0.35 -23.78
N TYR A 637 18.85 0.56 -25.02
CA TYR A 637 19.67 1.01 -26.15
C TYR A 637 19.50 2.52 -26.37
N PRO A 638 20.51 3.26 -26.89
CA PRO A 638 20.47 4.70 -27.13
C PRO A 638 19.22 5.20 -27.88
N ASN A 639 18.86 4.51 -28.96
CA ASN A 639 17.86 4.97 -29.94
C ASN A 639 16.54 4.15 -29.90
N GLN A 640 16.33 3.34 -28.86
CA GLN A 640 15.13 2.50 -28.72
C GLN A 640 14.07 3.21 -27.87
N ALA A 641 12.85 3.31 -28.37
CA ALA A 641 11.70 3.76 -27.59
C ALA A 641 11.16 2.57 -26.78
N GLY A 642 11.48 2.52 -25.47
CA GLY A 642 11.27 1.35 -24.62
C GLY A 642 12.56 0.57 -24.29
N ALA A 643 12.41 -0.62 -23.71
CA ALA A 643 13.50 -1.46 -23.21
C ALA A 643 13.16 -2.96 -23.34
N TYR A 644 14.18 -3.79 -23.53
CA TYR A 644 14.01 -5.22 -23.25
C TYR A 644 14.01 -5.44 -21.74
N GLN A 645 13.20 -6.40 -21.29
CA GLN A 645 13.02 -6.73 -19.88
C GLN A 645 13.09 -8.24 -19.69
N TYR A 646 13.66 -8.66 -18.57
CA TYR A 646 13.70 -10.07 -18.14
C TYR A 646 13.74 -10.16 -16.61
N PHE A 647 13.43 -11.33 -16.06
CA PHE A 647 13.50 -11.59 -14.62
C PHE A 647 14.24 -12.90 -14.34
N VAL A 648 15.17 -12.85 -13.38
CA VAL A 648 15.96 -14.01 -12.92
C VAL A 648 15.53 -14.38 -11.50
N ASN A 649 15.03 -15.61 -11.31
CA ASN A 649 14.59 -16.11 -10.01
C ASN A 649 15.76 -16.25 -9.02
N ARG A 650 15.57 -15.79 -7.79
CA ARG A 650 16.44 -16.06 -6.64
C ARG A 650 15.74 -16.87 -5.55
N ALA A 651 14.51 -16.49 -5.22
CA ALA A 651 13.72 -17.04 -4.13
C ALA A 651 12.23 -16.64 -4.23
N LEU A 652 11.61 -16.66 -5.43
CA LEU A 652 10.16 -16.54 -5.54
C LEU A 652 9.49 -17.63 -4.69
N PRO A 653 8.45 -17.30 -3.90
CA PRO A 653 7.69 -18.29 -3.15
C PRO A 653 6.84 -19.15 -4.08
N VAL A 654 6.23 -20.19 -3.52
CA VAL A 654 5.19 -20.96 -4.23
C VAL A 654 4.06 -20.01 -4.64
N LEU A 655 3.74 -19.97 -5.94
CA LEU A 655 2.81 -18.98 -6.51
C LEU A 655 2.00 -19.52 -7.69
N GLY A 656 0.85 -18.90 -7.93
CA GLY A 656 0.00 -19.13 -9.12
C GLY A 656 -0.13 -17.91 -10.03
N GLU A 657 0.44 -16.77 -9.65
CA GLU A 657 0.50 -15.58 -10.49
C GLU A 657 1.86 -14.88 -10.31
N PHE A 658 2.55 -14.57 -11.41
CA PHE A 658 3.71 -13.69 -11.43
C PHE A 658 3.65 -12.80 -12.68
N ARG A 659 3.85 -11.49 -12.51
CA ARG A 659 3.65 -10.51 -13.58
C ARG A 659 4.44 -9.22 -13.41
N SER A 660 4.77 -8.62 -14.55
CA SER A 660 5.19 -7.23 -14.69
C SER A 660 4.01 -6.46 -15.31
N LEU A 661 3.75 -5.21 -14.90
CA LEU A 661 2.68 -4.43 -15.52
C LEU A 661 2.91 -2.92 -15.45
N PHE A 662 2.25 -2.20 -16.35
CA PHE A 662 2.09 -0.75 -16.27
C PHE A 662 0.64 -0.38 -15.94
N ARG A 663 0.49 0.56 -15.02
CA ARG A 663 -0.72 1.38 -14.87
C ARG A 663 -0.44 2.77 -15.44
N LEU A 664 -1.16 3.12 -16.51
CA LEU A 664 -0.89 4.28 -17.38
C LEU A 664 -2.05 5.29 -17.40
N ASP A 665 -1.73 6.51 -17.85
CA ASP A 665 -2.66 7.64 -17.84
C ASP A 665 -3.93 7.39 -18.68
N ASN A 666 -5.08 7.57 -18.03
CA ASN A 666 -6.39 7.22 -18.59
C ASN A 666 -6.94 8.19 -19.65
N THR A 667 -6.30 9.36 -19.83
CA THR A 667 -6.60 10.32 -20.90
C THR A 667 -5.71 10.11 -22.14
N THR A 668 -4.54 9.49 -21.95
CA THR A 668 -3.57 9.19 -23.01
C THR A 668 -3.94 7.92 -23.75
N PHE A 669 -4.28 6.88 -23.00
CA PHE A 669 -4.58 5.56 -23.52
C PHE A 669 -6.09 5.31 -23.43
N LEU A 670 -6.75 5.39 -24.58
CA LEU A 670 -8.20 5.27 -24.69
C LEU A 670 -8.62 3.89 -25.22
N ASN A 671 -7.74 3.23 -25.95
CA ASN A 671 -7.97 1.94 -26.61
C ASN A 671 -7.02 0.86 -26.09
N GLY A 672 -7.47 -0.39 -26.17
CA GLY A 672 -6.68 -1.59 -25.92
C GLY A 672 -6.65 -2.46 -27.17
N LYS A 673 -5.63 -3.32 -27.28
CA LYS A 673 -5.46 -4.26 -28.39
C LYS A 673 -4.79 -5.56 -27.95
N THR A 674 -5.37 -6.66 -28.41
CA THR A 674 -4.82 -8.03 -28.42
C THR A 674 -4.93 -8.59 -29.86
N ASN A 675 -4.76 -9.91 -30.07
CA ASN A 675 -5.09 -10.55 -31.34
C ASN A 675 -6.61 -10.54 -31.62
N ILE A 676 -7.44 -10.96 -30.65
CA ILE A 676 -8.89 -11.15 -30.86
C ILE A 676 -9.75 -9.90 -30.64
N LYS A 677 -9.18 -8.82 -30.08
CA LYS A 677 -9.91 -7.56 -29.85
C LYS A 677 -9.05 -6.33 -30.04
N ASP A 678 -9.63 -5.31 -30.66
CA ASP A 678 -9.03 -3.99 -30.89
C ASP A 678 -10.13 -2.93 -30.74
N GLY A 679 -9.93 -1.89 -29.92
CA GLY A 679 -10.91 -0.83 -29.73
C GLY A 679 -10.92 -0.16 -28.34
N PRO A 680 -11.98 0.61 -28.02
CA PRO A 680 -12.02 1.44 -26.82
C PRO A 680 -12.08 0.63 -25.52
N LEU A 681 -11.26 1.03 -24.55
CA LEU A 681 -11.38 0.60 -23.16
C LEU A 681 -12.60 1.30 -22.53
N PRO A 682 -13.37 0.64 -21.64
CA PRO A 682 -14.52 1.24 -20.99
C PRO A 682 -14.10 2.50 -20.21
N THR A 683 -14.94 3.54 -20.23
CA THR A 683 -14.71 4.76 -19.45
C THR A 683 -15.06 4.54 -17.98
N LEU A 684 -14.39 5.27 -17.09
CA LEU A 684 -14.71 5.24 -15.65
C LEU A 684 -16.16 5.65 -15.35
N ALA A 685 -16.77 6.48 -16.21
CA ALA A 685 -18.18 6.86 -16.10
C ALA A 685 -19.15 5.74 -16.48
N GLN A 686 -18.85 4.94 -17.51
CA GLN A 686 -19.66 3.74 -17.83
C GLN A 686 -19.60 2.71 -16.71
N ILE A 687 -18.41 2.50 -16.14
CA ILE A 687 -18.20 1.63 -14.97
C ILE A 687 -19.00 2.15 -13.77
N ALA A 688 -18.81 3.41 -13.38
CA ALA A 688 -19.47 3.99 -12.19
C ALA A 688 -21.01 4.07 -12.28
N ASN A 689 -21.58 4.06 -13.50
CA ASN A 689 -23.03 4.02 -13.74
C ASN A 689 -23.60 2.60 -13.86
N ALA A 690 -22.75 1.57 -13.90
CA ALA A 690 -23.15 0.17 -14.02
C ALA A 690 -23.23 -0.52 -12.64
N THR A 691 -23.99 -1.62 -12.57
CA THR A 691 -24.09 -2.43 -11.33
C THR A 691 -23.00 -3.50 -11.33
N LYS A 692 -22.07 -3.44 -10.38
CA LYS A 692 -21.06 -4.50 -10.22
C LYS A 692 -21.72 -5.83 -9.83
N VAL A 693 -21.48 -6.88 -10.62
CA VAL A 693 -22.16 -8.19 -10.47
C VAL A 693 -21.23 -9.33 -9.99
N GLN A 694 -19.95 -9.30 -10.40
CA GLN A 694 -18.90 -10.21 -9.93
C GLN A 694 -17.53 -9.57 -10.16
N ASP A 695 -16.46 -10.06 -9.50
CA ASP A 695 -15.04 -9.72 -9.76
C ASP A 695 -14.79 -8.28 -10.28
N GLU A 696 -14.48 -8.08 -11.58
CA GLU A 696 -14.52 -6.79 -12.28
C GLU A 696 -15.42 -6.88 -13.52
N THR A 697 -16.65 -7.35 -13.29
CA THR A 697 -17.76 -7.40 -14.24
C THR A 697 -18.91 -6.52 -13.76
N TRP A 698 -19.44 -5.69 -14.66
CA TRP A 698 -20.42 -4.64 -14.37
C TRP A 698 -21.57 -4.67 -15.39
N LEU A 699 -22.82 -4.78 -14.91
CA LEU A 699 -24.06 -4.78 -15.69
C LEU A 699 -24.50 -3.35 -16.02
N GLN A 700 -24.60 -3.03 -17.30
CA GLN A 700 -25.09 -1.74 -17.81
C GLN A 700 -26.62 -1.70 -17.86
N ALA A 701 -27.18 -0.48 -17.92
CA ALA A 701 -28.64 -0.25 -17.92
C ALA A 701 -29.37 -0.75 -19.18
N ASP A 702 -28.65 -1.12 -20.24
CA ASP A 702 -29.17 -1.73 -21.46
C ASP A 702 -29.19 -3.28 -21.42
N GLY A 703 -28.73 -3.88 -20.31
CA GLY A 703 -28.62 -5.34 -20.15
C GLY A 703 -27.31 -5.94 -20.67
N THR A 704 -26.39 -5.13 -21.20
CA THR A 704 -25.04 -5.57 -21.57
C THR A 704 -24.08 -5.54 -20.38
N TYR A 705 -22.90 -6.14 -20.52
CA TYR A 705 -21.88 -6.17 -19.48
C TYR A 705 -20.57 -5.54 -19.95
N ILE A 706 -19.85 -4.94 -19.02
CA ILE A 706 -18.43 -4.60 -19.13
C ILE A 706 -17.66 -5.61 -18.29
N THR A 707 -16.64 -6.30 -18.81
CA THR A 707 -15.74 -7.10 -17.97
C THR A 707 -14.28 -6.96 -18.37
N LYS A 708 -13.36 -7.08 -17.40
CA LYS A 708 -11.92 -7.19 -17.70
C LYS A 708 -11.62 -8.42 -18.58
N TYR A 709 -12.43 -9.46 -18.48
CA TYR A 709 -12.30 -10.69 -19.28
C TYR A 709 -12.69 -10.51 -20.76
N ASP A 710 -13.21 -9.35 -21.18
CA ASP A 710 -13.37 -9.06 -22.62
C ASP A 710 -12.01 -8.78 -23.31
N TRP A 711 -10.89 -8.90 -22.59
CA TRP A 711 -9.52 -8.55 -23.01
C TRP A 711 -8.49 -9.64 -22.63
N THR A 712 -8.97 -10.88 -22.48
CA THR A 712 -8.14 -12.08 -22.42
C THR A 712 -7.86 -12.60 -23.82
N ASP A 713 -6.74 -13.29 -24.00
CA ASP A 713 -6.34 -13.81 -25.31
C ASP A 713 -5.39 -15.01 -25.19
N PHE A 714 -5.28 -15.82 -26.24
CA PHE A 714 -4.42 -17.01 -26.32
C PHE A 714 -2.95 -16.60 -26.39
N ILE A 715 -2.17 -16.86 -25.33
CA ILE A 715 -0.80 -16.32 -25.21
C ILE A 715 0.18 -16.95 -26.20
N ARG A 716 -0.08 -18.20 -26.61
CA ARG A 716 0.71 -18.92 -27.61
C ARG A 716 0.63 -18.27 -28.99
N ASP A 717 -0.44 -17.54 -29.31
CA ASP A 717 -0.65 -16.91 -30.61
C ASP A 717 -0.33 -15.41 -30.66
N GLN A 718 -0.17 -14.72 -29.52
CA GLN A 718 0.10 -13.27 -29.52
C GLN A 718 1.42 -12.95 -30.24
N LYS A 719 1.42 -11.94 -31.12
CA LYS A 719 2.66 -11.28 -31.59
C LYS A 719 3.03 -10.09 -30.71
N TYR A 720 2.04 -9.24 -30.48
CA TYR A 720 2.13 -8.05 -29.63
C TYR A 720 0.74 -7.73 -29.08
N TYR A 721 0.70 -7.09 -27.92
CA TYR A 721 -0.52 -6.57 -27.30
C TYR A 721 -0.22 -5.31 -26.50
N GLY A 722 -1.22 -4.47 -26.25
CA GLY A 722 -0.98 -3.19 -25.61
C GLY A 722 -2.14 -2.21 -25.68
N VAL A 723 -1.80 -0.94 -25.47
CA VAL A 723 -2.77 0.14 -25.25
C VAL A 723 -2.33 1.41 -25.98
N TYR A 724 -3.29 2.14 -26.55
CA TYR A 724 -2.98 3.23 -27.47
C TYR A 724 -4.00 4.38 -27.43
N GLY A 725 -3.59 5.51 -28.00
CA GLY A 725 -4.39 6.72 -28.17
C GLY A 725 -3.71 7.71 -29.12
N SER A 726 -4.17 8.95 -29.15
CA SER A 726 -3.71 9.94 -30.13
C SER A 726 -2.26 10.38 -29.87
N GLY A 727 -1.32 9.83 -30.65
CA GLY A 727 0.11 10.16 -30.59
C GLY A 727 0.93 9.33 -29.59
N TYR A 728 0.33 8.32 -28.94
CA TYR A 728 0.96 7.47 -27.93
C TYR A 728 0.48 6.02 -28.01
N GLY A 729 1.41 5.07 -27.97
CA GLY A 729 1.15 3.64 -27.80
C GLY A 729 2.17 3.00 -26.87
N SER A 730 1.73 2.04 -26.05
CA SER A 730 2.56 1.24 -25.16
C SER A 730 2.25 -0.24 -25.37
N TRP A 731 3.28 -1.05 -25.62
CA TRP A 731 3.16 -2.38 -26.20
C TRP A 731 4.10 -3.38 -25.52
N TYR A 732 3.67 -4.63 -25.40
CA TYR A 732 4.55 -5.76 -25.13
C TYR A 732 4.67 -6.61 -26.40
N ILE A 733 5.90 -7.01 -26.72
CA ILE A 733 6.25 -7.85 -27.88
C ILE A 733 7.01 -9.08 -27.35
N TYR A 734 6.52 -10.26 -27.73
CA TYR A 734 6.92 -11.55 -27.15
C TYR A 734 7.29 -12.56 -28.25
N PRO A 735 8.53 -12.51 -28.77
CA PRO A 735 9.01 -13.48 -29.76
C PRO A 735 9.39 -14.83 -29.10
N GLY A 736 9.95 -14.77 -27.89
CA GLY A 736 10.07 -15.91 -27.00
C GLY A 736 8.73 -16.26 -26.37
N LYS A 737 8.45 -17.55 -26.24
CA LYS A 737 7.25 -18.09 -25.58
C LYS A 737 7.58 -19.31 -24.71
N ASP A 738 8.85 -19.62 -24.55
CA ASP A 738 9.33 -20.88 -23.97
C ASP A 738 9.25 -20.94 -22.44
N GLU A 739 8.72 -19.91 -21.80
CA GLU A 739 8.64 -19.75 -20.35
C GLU A 739 7.21 -19.67 -19.78
N TYR A 740 6.22 -19.48 -20.65
CA TYR A 740 4.80 -19.47 -20.28
C TYR A 740 4.34 -20.87 -19.84
N ASN A 741 3.49 -20.93 -18.82
CA ASN A 741 2.82 -22.16 -18.37
C ASN A 741 1.68 -22.60 -19.32
N GLY A 742 1.21 -23.84 -19.19
CA GLY A 742 0.10 -24.41 -19.97
C GLY A 742 0.40 -24.67 -21.46
N ASP A 743 -0.56 -25.25 -22.19
CA ASP A 743 -0.36 -25.71 -23.57
C ASP A 743 -0.69 -24.65 -24.65
N GLN A 744 -0.97 -25.11 -25.88
CA GLN A 744 -1.49 -24.35 -27.02
C GLN A 744 -2.65 -23.40 -26.66
N LEU A 745 -3.59 -23.86 -25.83
CA LEU A 745 -4.90 -23.23 -25.62
C LEU A 745 -4.93 -22.25 -24.44
N LYS A 746 -3.79 -22.10 -23.75
CA LYS A 746 -3.60 -21.21 -22.61
C LYS A 746 -3.95 -19.76 -22.94
N GLN A 747 -4.82 -19.14 -22.14
CA GLN A 747 -5.20 -17.73 -22.25
C GLN A 747 -4.74 -16.95 -21.00
N GLU A 748 -4.50 -15.64 -21.12
CA GLU A 748 -4.25 -14.75 -19.97
C GLU A 748 -4.91 -13.38 -20.14
N LEU A 749 -5.03 -12.61 -19.05
CA LEU A 749 -5.56 -11.25 -19.05
C LEU A 749 -4.49 -10.23 -19.43
N LEU A 750 -4.63 -9.56 -20.59
CA LEU A 750 -3.56 -8.73 -21.17
C LEU A 750 -3.73 -7.23 -20.93
N VAL A 751 -4.95 -6.70 -21.02
CA VAL A 751 -5.24 -5.26 -20.79
C VAL A 751 -6.59 -5.09 -20.08
N HIS A 752 -6.77 -4.03 -19.28
CA HIS A 752 -8.11 -3.61 -18.82
C HIS A 752 -8.13 -2.17 -18.29
N ARG A 753 -9.30 -1.72 -17.85
CA ARG A 753 -9.53 -0.48 -17.10
C ARG A 753 -9.63 -0.81 -15.61
N GLU A 754 -8.75 -0.24 -14.78
CA GLU A 754 -8.91 -0.31 -13.31
C GLU A 754 -10.20 0.43 -12.91
N SER A 755 -11.09 -0.22 -12.16
CA SER A 755 -12.40 0.34 -11.85
C SER A 755 -12.39 1.35 -10.70
N SER A 756 -11.36 1.34 -9.85
CA SER A 756 -11.24 2.25 -8.70
C SER A 756 -10.58 3.61 -9.01
N SER A 757 -9.53 3.64 -9.82
CA SER A 757 -8.82 4.87 -10.24
C SER A 757 -9.06 5.27 -11.70
N GLY A 758 -9.56 4.34 -12.52
CA GLY A 758 -9.67 4.51 -13.97
C GLY A 758 -8.37 4.28 -14.74
N ASP A 759 -7.26 3.86 -14.11
CA ASP A 759 -5.98 3.59 -14.80
C ASP A 759 -6.18 2.67 -16.02
N VAL A 760 -5.39 2.88 -17.07
CA VAL A 760 -5.19 1.81 -18.06
C VAL A 760 -4.20 0.81 -17.48
N VAL A 761 -4.61 -0.45 -17.37
CA VAL A 761 -3.74 -1.54 -16.93
C VAL A 761 -3.29 -2.32 -18.15
N GLN A 762 -1.98 -2.37 -18.39
CA GLN A 762 -1.33 -3.21 -19.40
C GLN A 762 -0.49 -4.25 -18.66
N LEU A 763 -0.91 -5.52 -18.71
CA LEU A 763 -0.33 -6.61 -17.94
C LEU A 763 0.53 -7.51 -18.81
N ASN A 764 1.75 -7.77 -18.36
CA ASN A 764 2.54 -8.90 -18.81
C ASN A 764 2.43 -10.02 -17.77
N MET A 765 1.54 -10.97 -18.05
CA MET A 765 1.27 -12.15 -17.23
C MET A 765 2.33 -13.23 -17.52
N ILE A 766 3.49 -13.09 -16.85
CA ILE A 766 4.67 -13.96 -17.01
C ILE A 766 4.36 -15.42 -16.61
N HIS A 767 3.50 -15.61 -15.60
CA HIS A 767 2.96 -16.89 -15.13
C HIS A 767 1.58 -16.67 -14.54
N GLY A 768 0.60 -17.54 -14.79
CA GLY A 768 -0.77 -17.29 -14.31
C GLY A 768 -1.75 -18.46 -14.29
N THR A 769 -2.76 -18.33 -13.41
CA THR A 769 -3.92 -19.23 -13.23
C THR A 769 -5.21 -18.67 -13.82
N HIS A 770 -5.15 -17.86 -14.89
CA HIS A 770 -6.32 -17.56 -15.72
C HIS A 770 -6.41 -18.62 -16.82
N PHE A 771 -7.54 -19.31 -16.95
CA PHE A 771 -7.82 -20.30 -18.02
C PHE A 771 -6.75 -21.40 -18.18
N MET A 772 -7.07 -22.64 -17.81
CA MET A 772 -6.15 -23.81 -17.88
C MET A 772 -4.93 -23.75 -16.96
N ALA A 773 -5.13 -23.47 -15.67
CA ALA A 773 -4.11 -23.75 -14.66
C ALA A 773 -4.71 -23.62 -13.25
N THR A 774 -4.54 -24.66 -12.44
CA THR A 774 -4.58 -24.60 -10.98
C THR A 774 -3.23 -24.15 -10.39
N SER A 775 -2.14 -24.34 -11.15
CA SER A 775 -0.73 -23.99 -10.91
C SER A 775 -0.39 -23.29 -9.56
N SER A 776 0.41 -23.99 -8.78
CA SER A 776 0.95 -23.55 -7.50
C SER A 776 2.45 -23.91 -7.47
N ASP A 777 3.23 -23.22 -8.30
CA ASP A 777 4.59 -23.63 -8.68
C ASP A 777 5.70 -23.06 -7.78
N ALA A 778 6.73 -23.88 -7.56
CA ALA A 778 8.04 -23.47 -7.09
C ALA A 778 9.03 -23.47 -8.27
N PHE A 779 9.94 -22.48 -8.34
CA PHE A 779 10.90 -22.34 -9.43
C PHE A 779 12.34 -22.49 -8.95
N GLU A 780 13.19 -23.06 -9.81
CA GLU A 780 14.62 -23.21 -9.55
C GLU A 780 15.35 -21.86 -9.55
N VAL A 781 16.39 -21.73 -8.72
CA VAL A 781 17.25 -20.54 -8.68
C VAL A 781 17.94 -20.38 -10.03
N GLY A 782 17.83 -19.20 -10.63
CA GLY A 782 18.29 -18.96 -12.00
C GLY A 782 17.28 -19.31 -13.10
N LYS A 783 16.01 -19.67 -12.78
CA LYS A 783 14.95 -19.64 -13.80
C LYS A 783 14.82 -18.22 -14.33
N THR A 784 15.02 -18.06 -15.64
CA THR A 784 14.91 -16.78 -16.34
C THR A 784 13.69 -16.79 -17.25
N TRP A 785 12.77 -15.85 -16.99
CA TRP A 785 11.73 -15.45 -17.93
C TRP A 785 12.21 -14.23 -18.70
N GLY A 786 11.99 -14.24 -20.01
CA GLY A 786 12.38 -13.22 -20.97
C GLY A 786 13.64 -13.58 -21.76
N PRO A 787 14.13 -12.64 -22.58
CA PRO A 787 13.69 -11.24 -22.62
C PRO A 787 12.50 -11.01 -23.56
N TRP A 788 11.60 -10.12 -23.13
CA TRP A 788 10.56 -9.53 -23.97
C TRP A 788 10.88 -8.05 -24.23
N LEU A 789 10.33 -7.47 -25.29
CA LEU A 789 10.44 -6.04 -25.54
C LEU A 789 9.19 -5.31 -25.04
N TRP A 790 9.37 -4.34 -24.15
CA TRP A 790 8.38 -3.30 -23.90
C TRP A 790 8.68 -2.10 -24.80
N TYR A 791 7.70 -1.67 -25.61
CA TYR A 791 7.87 -0.75 -26.73
C TYR A 791 6.91 0.45 -26.66
N LEU A 792 7.42 1.64 -27.01
CA LEU A 792 6.66 2.89 -27.04
C LEU A 792 6.64 3.51 -28.44
N ASN A 793 5.45 3.84 -28.95
CA ASN A 793 5.31 4.51 -30.25
C ASN A 793 4.22 5.61 -30.27
N ASP A 794 3.79 6.04 -31.45
CA ASP A 794 2.75 7.06 -31.64
C ASP A 794 1.29 6.55 -31.62
N GLY A 795 1.09 5.27 -31.28
CA GLY A 795 -0.20 4.60 -31.33
C GLY A 795 -0.46 3.87 -32.66
N SER A 796 0.47 3.93 -33.63
CA SER A 796 0.38 3.16 -34.87
C SER A 796 0.46 1.65 -34.62
N SER A 797 -0.57 0.91 -35.04
CA SER A 797 -0.60 -0.55 -35.05
C SER A 797 0.34 -1.14 -36.12
N GLU A 798 0.56 -0.42 -37.22
CA GLU A 798 1.45 -0.84 -38.30
C GLU A 798 2.93 -0.82 -37.87
N ASP A 799 3.33 0.19 -37.09
CA ASP A 799 4.68 0.35 -36.56
C ASP A 799 5.03 -0.75 -35.54
N VAL A 800 4.16 -0.98 -34.55
CA VAL A 800 4.36 -2.09 -33.59
C VAL A 800 4.32 -3.46 -34.26
N SER A 801 3.49 -3.66 -35.30
CA SER A 801 3.50 -4.93 -36.06
C SER A 801 4.84 -5.16 -36.76
N LYS A 802 5.36 -4.15 -37.48
CA LYS A 802 6.69 -4.22 -38.11
C LYS A 802 7.80 -4.45 -37.10
N LYS A 803 7.72 -3.81 -35.92
CA LYS A 803 8.68 -4.04 -34.83
C LYS A 803 8.57 -5.48 -34.33
N ALA A 804 7.38 -6.01 -34.10
CA ALA A 804 7.17 -7.39 -33.67
C ALA A 804 7.65 -8.43 -34.70
N ASP A 805 7.45 -8.19 -35.99
CA ASP A 805 7.97 -9.04 -37.06
C ASP A 805 9.51 -9.04 -37.10
N ASN A 806 10.16 -7.90 -36.81
CA ASN A 806 11.61 -7.82 -36.65
C ASN A 806 12.09 -8.54 -35.38
N GLU A 807 11.44 -8.34 -34.22
CA GLU A 807 11.78 -9.05 -32.97
C GLU A 807 11.63 -10.58 -33.13
N GLN A 808 10.66 -11.04 -33.94
CA GLN A 808 10.48 -12.45 -34.26
C GLN A 808 11.55 -13.00 -35.22
N HIS A 809 12.18 -12.15 -36.04
CA HIS A 809 13.32 -12.50 -36.88
C HIS A 809 14.64 -12.58 -36.10
N ASP A 810 14.85 -11.63 -35.18
CA ASP A 810 16.09 -11.53 -34.37
C ASP A 810 16.14 -12.52 -33.19
N TRP A 811 15.09 -13.33 -32.99
CA TRP A 811 14.98 -14.31 -31.90
C TRP A 811 15.58 -15.69 -32.25
N PRO A 812 16.37 -16.32 -31.36
CA PRO A 812 16.72 -15.89 -30.00
C PRO A 812 17.89 -14.89 -29.98
N TYR A 813 17.68 -13.78 -29.29
CA TYR A 813 18.59 -12.63 -29.26
C TYR A 813 20.05 -12.99 -28.93
N THR A 814 20.96 -12.73 -29.86
CA THR A 814 22.41 -12.98 -29.75
C THR A 814 23.13 -12.15 -28.68
N TRP A 815 22.51 -11.07 -28.22
CA TRP A 815 23.02 -10.21 -27.15
C TRP A 815 22.72 -10.75 -25.73
N PHE A 816 21.77 -11.69 -25.57
CA PHE A 816 21.26 -12.08 -24.25
C PHE A 816 22.02 -13.27 -23.64
N GLN A 817 23.13 -12.99 -22.98
CA GLN A 817 24.06 -14.00 -22.45
C GLN A 817 23.92 -14.25 -20.93
N SER A 818 22.72 -14.07 -20.37
CA SER A 818 22.45 -14.22 -18.92
C SER A 818 22.75 -15.64 -18.39
N THR A 819 22.85 -15.74 -17.06
CA THR A 819 23.55 -16.81 -16.33
C THR A 819 23.26 -18.23 -16.81
N THR A 820 24.24 -18.78 -17.55
CA THR A 820 24.37 -20.20 -17.95
C THR A 820 23.14 -20.83 -18.61
N ASN A 821 23.26 -21.06 -19.93
CA ASN A 821 22.45 -21.96 -20.77
C ASN A 821 21.28 -21.35 -21.58
N TYR A 822 20.99 -20.04 -21.56
CA TYR A 822 19.99 -19.47 -22.49
C TYR A 822 20.30 -19.75 -23.97
N HIS A 823 21.57 -19.65 -24.37
CA HIS A 823 22.05 -20.01 -25.72
C HIS A 823 22.33 -21.52 -25.90
N SER A 824 22.07 -22.34 -24.89
CA SER A 824 22.14 -23.80 -25.02
C SER A 824 20.83 -24.27 -25.63
N ARG A 825 20.71 -24.18 -26.96
CA ARG A 825 19.48 -24.48 -27.70
C ARG A 825 19.72 -25.48 -28.84
N GLY A 826 18.70 -26.26 -29.16
CA GLY A 826 18.68 -27.23 -30.26
C GLY A 826 17.32 -27.27 -30.94
N SER A 827 16.99 -28.39 -31.58
CA SER A 827 15.68 -28.63 -32.20
C SER A 827 15.20 -30.07 -31.98
N VAL A 828 13.90 -30.30 -32.14
CA VAL A 828 13.26 -31.63 -32.06
C VAL A 828 12.37 -31.82 -33.28
N SER A 829 12.47 -32.95 -33.95
CA SER A 829 11.66 -33.28 -35.14
C SER A 829 11.20 -34.74 -35.14
N GLY A 830 10.02 -35.00 -35.70
CA GLY A 830 9.44 -36.34 -35.79
C GLY A 830 8.12 -36.37 -36.55
N THR A 831 7.54 -37.58 -36.69
CA THR A 831 6.26 -37.79 -37.38
C THR A 831 5.36 -38.69 -36.54
N LEU A 832 4.20 -38.19 -36.11
CA LEU A 832 3.18 -38.94 -35.40
C LEU A 832 2.27 -39.68 -36.38
N LYS A 833 2.11 -40.99 -36.15
CA LYS A 833 1.25 -41.87 -36.96
C LYS A 833 0.34 -42.71 -36.07
N LEU A 834 -0.95 -42.68 -36.36
CA LEU A 834 -1.97 -43.44 -35.63
C LEU A 834 -1.84 -44.94 -35.91
N SER A 835 -2.21 -45.77 -34.93
CA SER A 835 -2.15 -47.24 -35.04
C SER A 835 -3.12 -47.84 -36.07
N ASP A 836 -4.14 -47.10 -36.49
CA ASP A 836 -5.03 -47.46 -37.61
C ASP A 836 -4.39 -47.22 -39.00
N GLY A 837 -3.25 -46.51 -39.06
CA GLY A 837 -2.53 -46.19 -40.28
C GLY A 837 -2.63 -44.75 -40.76
N ARG A 838 -3.49 -43.90 -40.17
CA ARG A 838 -3.61 -42.46 -40.51
C ARG A 838 -2.38 -41.65 -40.07
N PRO A 839 -2.01 -40.57 -40.78
CA PRO A 839 -1.15 -39.53 -40.21
C PRO A 839 -1.89 -38.81 -39.07
N ALA A 840 -1.17 -38.33 -38.06
CA ALA A 840 -1.74 -37.47 -37.03
C ALA A 840 -1.85 -36.00 -37.50
N SER A 841 -2.58 -35.77 -38.59
CA SER A 841 -2.70 -34.45 -39.23
C SER A 841 -3.34 -33.42 -38.30
N GLY A 842 -2.74 -32.23 -38.21
CA GLY A 842 -3.23 -31.12 -37.40
C GLY A 842 -3.04 -31.26 -35.88
N ALA A 843 -2.56 -32.41 -35.39
CA ALA A 843 -2.42 -32.72 -33.97
C ALA A 843 -1.67 -31.63 -33.19
N ALA A 844 -2.16 -31.31 -32.00
CA ALA A 844 -1.44 -30.44 -31.07
C ALA A 844 -0.28 -31.23 -30.46
N VAL A 845 0.93 -30.66 -30.50
CA VAL A 845 2.15 -31.32 -30.01
C VAL A 845 2.85 -30.40 -29.00
N PHE A 846 3.14 -30.94 -27.82
CA PHE A 846 3.66 -30.20 -26.67
C PHE A 846 4.93 -30.86 -26.14
N LEU A 847 5.88 -30.04 -25.67
CA LEU A 847 7.14 -30.48 -25.09
C LEU A 847 7.33 -29.80 -23.73
N GLY A 848 7.38 -30.59 -22.66
CA GLY A 848 7.41 -30.13 -21.27
C GLY A 848 8.07 -31.13 -20.31
N ASP A 849 7.70 -31.09 -19.02
CA ASP A 849 8.33 -31.85 -17.93
C ASP A 849 8.56 -33.33 -18.26
N ASN A 850 9.77 -33.83 -18.00
CA ASN A 850 10.11 -35.23 -18.24
C ASN A 850 9.59 -36.14 -17.12
N HIS A 851 8.91 -37.24 -17.48
CA HIS A 851 8.14 -38.10 -16.56
C HIS A 851 7.14 -37.29 -15.71
N PRO A 852 6.18 -36.59 -16.35
CA PRO A 852 5.29 -35.67 -15.65
C PRO A 852 4.24 -36.39 -14.81
N ASN A 853 3.92 -35.80 -13.65
CA ASN A 853 2.78 -36.18 -12.80
C ASN A 853 1.60 -35.18 -12.90
N GLU A 854 1.75 -34.14 -13.73
CA GLU A 854 0.84 -33.00 -13.90
C GLU A 854 0.34 -32.95 -15.36
N THR A 855 -0.79 -32.29 -15.64
CA THR A 855 -1.31 -32.15 -17.02
C THR A 855 -0.44 -31.16 -17.83
N ALA A 856 -0.51 -31.21 -19.16
CA ALA A 856 0.14 -30.19 -20.01
C ALA A 856 -0.45 -28.77 -19.81
N LEU A 857 -1.60 -28.67 -19.14
CA LEU A 857 -2.28 -27.41 -18.77
C LEU A 857 -1.70 -26.84 -17.47
N ASP A 858 -1.57 -27.65 -16.42
CA ASP A 858 -1.03 -27.21 -15.13
C ASP A 858 0.48 -26.91 -15.14
N MET A 859 1.24 -27.51 -16.06
CA MET A 859 2.70 -27.37 -16.15
C MET A 859 3.16 -25.90 -16.29
N GLY A 860 3.88 -25.40 -15.28
CA GLY A 860 4.50 -24.07 -15.30
C GLY A 860 5.94 -23.97 -14.76
N ARG A 861 6.49 -25.04 -14.19
CA ARG A 861 7.80 -25.05 -13.51
C ARG A 861 8.99 -24.72 -14.41
N TYR A 862 9.08 -25.35 -15.58
CA TYR A 862 10.26 -25.33 -16.45
C TYR A 862 10.08 -24.44 -17.69
N ASN A 863 10.35 -24.98 -18.88
CA ASN A 863 10.29 -24.30 -20.16
C ASN A 863 9.47 -25.17 -21.13
N TYR A 864 8.56 -24.56 -21.89
CA TYR A 864 7.49 -25.27 -22.59
C TYR A 864 7.36 -24.85 -24.05
N PHE A 865 7.21 -25.82 -24.94
CA PHE A 865 7.19 -25.59 -26.38
C PHE A 865 5.93 -26.21 -26.99
N THR A 866 5.24 -25.42 -27.81
CA THR A 866 3.98 -25.78 -28.48
C THR A 866 4.16 -25.73 -29.99
N THR A 867 3.69 -26.74 -30.71
CA THR A 867 3.63 -26.75 -32.18
C THR A 867 2.42 -27.56 -32.66
N TYR A 868 2.19 -27.62 -33.96
CA TYR A 868 1.18 -28.47 -34.58
C TYR A 868 1.83 -29.40 -35.61
N ALA A 869 1.23 -30.57 -35.82
CA ALA A 869 1.66 -31.50 -36.86
C ALA A 869 1.06 -31.13 -38.23
N ASP A 870 1.86 -31.29 -39.30
CA ASP A 870 1.43 -31.09 -40.68
C ASP A 870 0.46 -32.19 -41.17
N ASP A 871 0.00 -32.10 -42.42
CA ASP A 871 -0.92 -33.07 -43.04
C ASP A 871 -0.36 -34.52 -43.10
N HIS A 872 0.94 -34.70 -42.91
CA HIS A 872 1.61 -36.00 -42.85
C HIS A 872 1.86 -36.47 -41.40
N GLY A 873 1.42 -35.70 -40.40
CA GLY A 873 1.68 -35.93 -38.97
C GLY A 873 3.08 -35.47 -38.52
N SER A 874 3.82 -34.74 -39.34
CA SER A 874 5.19 -34.31 -39.06
C SER A 874 5.22 -32.99 -38.30
N PHE A 875 6.03 -32.91 -37.25
CA PHE A 875 6.16 -31.75 -36.38
C PHE A 875 7.62 -31.35 -36.22
N THR A 876 7.87 -30.08 -35.88
CA THR A 876 9.20 -29.58 -35.53
C THR A 876 9.10 -28.49 -34.47
N PHE A 877 10.01 -28.55 -33.51
CA PHE A 877 10.30 -27.47 -32.56
C PHE A 877 11.69 -26.91 -32.85
N THR A 878 11.80 -25.60 -33.03
CA THR A 878 13.07 -24.88 -33.20
C THR A 878 13.47 -24.16 -31.92
N ASN A 879 14.76 -23.85 -31.76
CA ASN A 879 15.30 -23.06 -30.66
C ASN A 879 14.99 -23.61 -29.24
N VAL A 880 14.79 -24.92 -29.09
CA VAL A 880 14.42 -25.56 -27.81
C VAL A 880 15.58 -25.50 -26.83
N ARG A 881 15.37 -25.01 -25.59
CA ARG A 881 16.41 -24.98 -24.53
C ARG A 881 16.90 -26.40 -24.23
N ALA A 882 18.20 -26.61 -24.03
CA ALA A 882 18.79 -27.94 -23.87
C ALA A 882 18.50 -28.53 -22.48
N ALA A 883 17.61 -29.52 -22.45
CA ALA A 883 17.20 -30.30 -21.27
C ALA A 883 16.64 -31.66 -21.74
N SER A 884 16.12 -32.47 -20.83
CA SER A 884 15.31 -33.65 -21.17
C SER A 884 13.83 -33.35 -20.90
N TYR A 885 12.96 -33.74 -21.83
CA TYR A 885 11.53 -33.41 -21.84
C TYR A 885 10.66 -34.65 -22.06
N ALA A 886 9.38 -34.56 -21.72
CA ALA A 886 8.34 -35.40 -22.30
C ALA A 886 7.70 -34.70 -23.52
N LEU A 887 7.58 -35.44 -24.61
CA LEU A 887 6.76 -35.09 -25.76
C LEU A 887 5.34 -35.63 -25.54
N GLN A 888 4.34 -34.76 -25.61
CA GLN A 888 2.92 -35.11 -25.57
C GLN A 888 2.25 -34.71 -26.89
N ALA A 889 1.21 -35.43 -27.31
CA ALA A 889 0.35 -35.01 -28.42
C ALA A 889 -1.08 -35.52 -28.27
N TRP A 890 -2.04 -34.72 -28.73
CA TRP A 890 -3.48 -35.03 -28.69
C TRP A 890 -4.19 -34.52 -29.95
N ALA A 891 -5.42 -34.98 -30.15
CA ALA A 891 -6.24 -34.58 -31.28
C ALA A 891 -6.59 -33.08 -31.20
N ASN A 892 -6.71 -32.46 -32.37
CA ASN A 892 -7.03 -31.05 -32.54
C ASN A 892 -8.13 -30.92 -33.61
N GLY A 893 -9.10 -31.83 -33.54
CA GLY A 893 -10.20 -31.95 -34.48
C GLY A 893 -9.81 -32.51 -35.85
N GLY A 894 -10.68 -32.26 -36.83
CA GLY A 894 -10.51 -32.62 -38.24
C GLY A 894 -10.30 -34.11 -38.45
N SER A 895 -9.26 -34.47 -39.23
CA SER A 895 -9.02 -35.84 -39.69
C SER A 895 -8.70 -36.87 -38.59
N ILE A 896 -8.52 -36.39 -37.35
CA ILE A 896 -8.27 -37.19 -36.14
C ILE A 896 -9.20 -36.81 -34.97
N GLY A 897 -10.28 -36.06 -35.23
CA GLY A 897 -11.24 -35.60 -34.21
C GLY A 897 -12.02 -36.72 -33.50
N ASP A 898 -11.86 -37.98 -33.91
CA ASP A 898 -12.34 -39.17 -33.22
C ASP A 898 -11.36 -39.71 -32.17
N VAL A 899 -10.10 -39.29 -32.16
CA VAL A 899 -9.05 -39.90 -31.33
C VAL A 899 -9.03 -39.31 -29.92
N SER A 900 -9.51 -40.09 -28.94
CA SER A 900 -9.58 -39.69 -27.53
C SER A 900 -8.28 -39.94 -26.75
N THR A 901 -7.37 -40.76 -27.26
CA THR A 901 -6.11 -41.09 -26.56
C THR A 901 -5.07 -39.98 -26.71
N THR A 902 -4.31 -39.71 -25.65
CA THR A 902 -3.13 -38.83 -25.71
C THR A 902 -1.85 -39.65 -25.89
N PHE A 903 -0.97 -39.24 -26.80
CA PHE A 903 0.38 -39.79 -26.96
C PHE A 903 1.34 -39.16 -25.94
N ILE A 904 2.20 -39.97 -25.33
CA ILE A 904 3.28 -39.51 -24.43
C ILE A 904 4.57 -40.28 -24.74
N ARG A 905 5.70 -39.56 -24.84
CA ARG A 905 7.06 -40.11 -24.92
C ARG A 905 8.01 -39.30 -24.04
N ASN A 906 8.49 -39.91 -22.97
CA ASN A 906 9.50 -39.34 -22.08
C ASN A 906 10.93 -39.45 -22.67
N ASP A 907 11.89 -38.85 -21.97
CA ASP A 907 13.33 -38.88 -22.23
C ASP A 907 13.77 -38.32 -23.60
N VAL A 908 13.02 -37.32 -24.09
CA VAL A 908 13.39 -36.51 -25.27
C VAL A 908 14.50 -35.54 -24.86
N THR A 909 15.75 -35.97 -25.00
CA THR A 909 16.93 -35.16 -24.67
C THR A 909 17.28 -34.21 -25.81
N VAL A 910 17.32 -32.91 -25.50
CA VAL A 910 17.74 -31.83 -26.40
C VAL A 910 19.13 -31.36 -25.99
N ALA A 911 20.01 -31.19 -26.98
CA ALA A 911 21.39 -30.75 -26.76
C ALA A 911 21.70 -29.53 -27.62
N LYS A 912 22.65 -28.69 -27.16
CA LYS A 912 23.08 -27.48 -27.87
C LYS A 912 23.55 -27.80 -29.29
N ASP A 913 23.12 -26.96 -30.23
CA ASP A 913 23.47 -26.97 -31.67
C ASP A 913 23.19 -28.32 -32.36
N LYS A 914 22.19 -29.07 -31.87
CA LYS A 914 21.80 -30.40 -32.40
C LYS A 914 20.29 -30.54 -32.62
N GLU A 915 19.94 -31.28 -33.66
CA GLU A 915 18.58 -31.72 -33.96
C GLU A 915 18.34 -33.13 -33.39
N MET A 916 17.36 -33.27 -32.50
CA MET A 916 16.91 -34.56 -31.97
C MET A 916 15.83 -35.15 -32.88
N LYS A 917 16.23 -36.09 -33.74
CA LYS A 917 15.32 -36.81 -34.65
C LYS A 917 14.65 -37.98 -33.92
N LEU A 918 13.36 -37.84 -33.66
CA LEU A 918 12.56 -38.85 -32.96
C LEU A 918 12.06 -39.98 -33.88
N GLY A 919 12.08 -39.74 -35.20
CA GLY A 919 11.59 -40.68 -36.22
C GLY A 919 10.06 -40.72 -36.32
N THR A 920 9.53 -41.81 -36.88
CA THR A 920 8.09 -42.08 -36.87
C THR A 920 7.67 -42.64 -35.51
N LEU A 921 6.67 -42.03 -34.89
CA LEU A 921 6.13 -42.35 -33.59
C LEU A 921 4.75 -42.99 -33.76
N SER A 922 4.55 -44.19 -33.22
CA SER A 922 3.24 -44.84 -33.26
C SER A 922 2.40 -44.39 -32.07
N TRP A 923 1.29 -43.71 -32.36
CA TRP A 923 0.28 -43.29 -31.39
C TRP A 923 -0.85 -44.31 -31.41
N LYS A 924 -1.06 -44.99 -30.28
CA LYS A 924 -2.11 -45.97 -30.09
C LYS A 924 -3.47 -45.26 -29.96
N THR A 925 -4.34 -45.43 -30.95
CA THR A 925 -5.76 -45.04 -30.90
C THR A 925 -6.55 -45.99 -30.00
N GLN A 926 -7.76 -45.61 -29.62
CA GLN A 926 -8.74 -46.56 -29.08
C GLN A 926 -9.12 -47.60 -30.14
N ASN A 927 -9.41 -48.83 -29.69
CA ASN A 927 -9.80 -49.96 -30.55
C ASN A 927 -11.24 -50.40 -30.20
N ARG A 928 -12.14 -49.42 -30.17
CA ARG A 928 -13.58 -49.62 -29.96
C ARG A 928 -14.33 -49.33 -31.25
N LYS A 929 -15.64 -49.61 -31.28
CA LYS A 929 -16.48 -49.30 -32.45
C LYS A 929 -17.51 -48.22 -32.10
N GLN A 930 -17.20 -47.00 -32.50
CA GLN A 930 -18.10 -45.84 -32.46
C GLN A 930 -19.53 -46.17 -32.94
N ILE A 931 -20.51 -45.74 -32.15
CA ILE A 931 -21.94 -45.74 -32.48
C ILE A 931 -22.33 -44.37 -33.05
N TRP A 932 -21.90 -43.31 -32.37
CA TRP A 932 -22.02 -41.91 -32.76
C TRP A 932 -21.05 -41.04 -31.98
N GLN A 933 -20.86 -39.81 -32.45
CA GLN A 933 -20.11 -38.75 -31.78
C GLN A 933 -20.84 -37.41 -31.97
N LEU A 934 -20.62 -36.50 -31.02
CA LEU A 934 -21.06 -35.11 -31.01
C LEU A 934 -19.86 -34.28 -30.55
N GLY A 935 -19.48 -33.22 -31.26
CA GLY A 935 -18.21 -32.52 -31.03
C GLY A 935 -16.99 -33.32 -31.49
N GLU A 936 -15.93 -32.65 -31.91
CA GLU A 936 -14.63 -33.28 -32.19
C GLU A 936 -13.75 -33.30 -30.93
N MET A 937 -12.84 -34.27 -30.82
CA MET A 937 -11.77 -34.25 -29.81
C MET A 937 -10.75 -33.18 -30.22
N ASP A 938 -10.92 -31.95 -29.76
CA ASP A 938 -9.97 -30.84 -30.02
C ASP A 938 -9.58 -30.04 -28.76
N ARG A 939 -10.17 -30.39 -27.61
CA ARG A 939 -10.15 -29.72 -26.30
C ARG A 939 -10.83 -28.35 -26.26
N LYS A 940 -11.67 -28.01 -27.25
CA LYS A 940 -12.39 -26.74 -27.33
C LYS A 940 -13.87 -26.98 -27.58
N SER A 941 -14.69 -26.02 -27.16
CA SER A 941 -16.13 -26.01 -27.41
C SER A 941 -16.49 -25.34 -28.74
N LEU A 942 -15.67 -25.52 -29.79
CA LEU A 942 -15.94 -25.00 -31.13
C LEU A 942 -17.05 -25.81 -31.82
N GLY A 943 -17.61 -25.30 -32.92
CA GLY A 943 -18.74 -25.92 -33.63
C GLY A 943 -20.10 -25.75 -32.93
N PHE A 944 -20.14 -25.91 -31.61
CA PHE A 944 -21.33 -25.71 -30.78
C PHE A 944 -21.84 -24.26 -30.77
N GLN A 945 -23.12 -24.07 -30.43
CA GLN A 945 -23.75 -22.76 -30.31
C GLN A 945 -23.04 -21.89 -29.27
N TYR A 946 -22.63 -20.69 -29.68
CA TYR A 946 -21.78 -19.74 -28.94
C TYR A 946 -20.34 -20.20 -28.68
N GLY A 947 -19.93 -21.37 -29.19
CA GLY A 947 -18.56 -21.85 -29.19
C GLY A 947 -17.62 -20.93 -29.96
N GLY A 948 -16.50 -20.55 -29.33
CA GLY A 948 -15.53 -19.61 -29.90
C GLY A 948 -16.06 -18.19 -30.12
N ALA A 949 -17.25 -17.85 -29.61
CA ALA A 949 -17.77 -16.48 -29.70
C ALA A 949 -16.83 -15.51 -28.95
N PRO A 950 -16.70 -14.24 -29.39
CA PRO A 950 -15.93 -13.24 -28.67
C PRO A 950 -16.35 -13.16 -27.19
N HIS A 951 -15.38 -13.00 -26.29
CA HIS A 951 -15.64 -12.93 -24.85
C HIS A 951 -16.78 -11.94 -24.55
N GLN A 952 -17.83 -12.47 -23.93
CA GLN A 952 -18.97 -11.73 -23.42
C GLN A 952 -19.41 -12.40 -22.12
N HIS A 953 -19.55 -11.61 -21.06
CA HIS A 953 -20.01 -12.14 -19.79
C HIS A 953 -21.40 -12.79 -19.87
N ALA A 954 -21.60 -13.82 -19.05
CA ALA A 954 -22.84 -14.60 -18.93
C ALA A 954 -23.33 -15.29 -20.21
N LEU A 955 -22.50 -15.45 -21.24
CA LEU A 955 -22.93 -16.05 -22.52
C LEU A 955 -23.51 -17.48 -22.35
N VAL A 956 -22.97 -18.25 -21.41
CA VAL A 956 -23.48 -19.60 -21.05
C VAL A 956 -24.91 -19.59 -20.49
N ALA A 957 -25.40 -18.47 -19.97
CA ALA A 957 -26.78 -18.32 -19.51
C ALA A 957 -27.79 -18.09 -20.65
N LYS A 958 -27.33 -18.00 -21.91
CA LYS A 958 -28.20 -18.05 -23.11
C LYS A 958 -28.42 -19.47 -23.61
N CYS A 959 -27.62 -20.44 -23.20
CA CYS A 959 -27.86 -21.85 -23.51
C CYS A 959 -29.16 -22.32 -22.82
N PRO A 960 -30.02 -23.10 -23.51
CA PRO A 960 -31.33 -23.45 -22.99
C PRO A 960 -31.25 -24.47 -21.85
N ALA A 961 -32.17 -24.39 -20.89
CA ALA A 961 -32.23 -25.34 -19.77
C ALA A 961 -32.58 -26.78 -20.20
N ASN A 962 -33.27 -26.95 -21.33
CA ASN A 962 -33.54 -28.26 -21.92
C ASN A 962 -33.22 -28.22 -23.41
N LEU A 963 -32.56 -29.27 -23.91
CA LEU A 963 -32.03 -29.36 -25.28
C LEU A 963 -32.18 -30.80 -25.76
N THR A 964 -32.42 -31.02 -27.06
CA THR A 964 -32.44 -32.38 -27.61
C THR A 964 -31.75 -32.43 -28.97
N PHE A 965 -30.60 -33.11 -29.01
CA PHE A 965 -29.86 -33.41 -30.22
C PHE A 965 -30.32 -34.75 -30.79
N THR A 966 -30.53 -34.83 -32.10
CA THR A 966 -30.90 -36.08 -32.77
C THR A 966 -29.78 -36.53 -33.70
N ILE A 967 -29.11 -37.63 -33.36
CA ILE A 967 -28.01 -38.19 -34.16
C ILE A 967 -28.48 -38.45 -35.60
N GLY A 968 -27.80 -37.84 -36.57
CA GLY A 968 -28.13 -37.94 -38.00
C GLY A 968 -29.25 -37.00 -38.47
N SER A 969 -29.73 -36.07 -37.63
CA SER A 969 -30.73 -35.06 -38.01
C SER A 969 -30.45 -33.65 -37.45
N SER A 970 -29.76 -33.54 -36.31
CA SER A 970 -29.25 -32.28 -35.77
C SER A 970 -27.91 -31.92 -36.40
N VAL A 971 -27.63 -30.62 -36.51
CA VAL A 971 -26.30 -30.08 -36.78
C VAL A 971 -25.59 -29.78 -35.47
N GLU A 972 -24.27 -29.75 -35.46
CA GLU A 972 -23.45 -29.54 -34.25
C GLU A 972 -23.82 -28.28 -33.45
N SER A 973 -24.16 -27.19 -34.15
CA SER A 973 -24.63 -25.93 -33.56
C SER A 973 -26.08 -25.95 -33.03
N ASP A 974 -26.78 -27.10 -33.07
CA ASP A 974 -27.98 -27.36 -32.26
C ASP A 974 -27.62 -27.73 -30.81
N TRP A 975 -26.37 -28.14 -30.53
CA TRP A 975 -25.82 -28.27 -29.17
C TRP A 975 -25.21 -26.93 -28.74
N CYS A 976 -25.29 -26.59 -27.45
CA CYS A 976 -24.76 -25.32 -26.94
C CYS A 976 -23.46 -25.53 -26.17
N PHE A 977 -22.52 -24.57 -26.27
CA PHE A 977 -21.13 -24.78 -25.83
C PHE A 977 -20.97 -25.10 -24.33
N GLY A 978 -21.94 -24.74 -23.48
CA GLY A 978 -21.90 -25.11 -22.06
C GLY A 978 -23.25 -25.17 -21.35
N GLN A 979 -23.37 -26.10 -20.41
CA GLN A 979 -24.58 -26.37 -19.64
C GLN A 979 -24.48 -25.74 -18.25
N SER A 980 -25.38 -24.78 -17.96
CA SER A 980 -25.37 -23.96 -16.73
C SER A 980 -26.72 -23.87 -16.01
N ALA A 981 -27.78 -24.48 -16.54
CA ALA A 981 -29.16 -24.34 -16.05
C ALA A 981 -29.80 -25.69 -15.71
N LEU A 982 -30.66 -25.71 -14.68
CA LEU A 982 -31.35 -26.91 -14.22
C LEU A 982 -32.35 -27.44 -15.28
N GLY A 983 -32.17 -28.69 -15.70
CA GLY A 983 -32.96 -29.33 -16.75
C GLY A 983 -32.24 -30.53 -17.37
N SER A 984 -32.60 -30.95 -18.58
CA SER A 984 -32.04 -32.12 -19.27
C SER A 984 -31.58 -31.78 -20.68
N TRP A 985 -30.33 -32.12 -21.00
CA TRP A 985 -29.80 -32.11 -22.35
C TRP A 985 -29.71 -33.54 -22.86
N ASP A 986 -30.38 -33.82 -23.98
CA ASP A 986 -30.64 -35.20 -24.41
C ASP A 986 -30.05 -35.51 -25.79
N VAL A 987 -29.28 -36.59 -25.90
CA VAL A 987 -28.84 -37.14 -27.19
C VAL A 987 -29.74 -38.31 -27.56
N SER A 988 -30.58 -38.11 -28.57
CA SER A 988 -31.51 -39.11 -29.11
C SER A 988 -30.90 -39.82 -30.32
N PHE A 989 -30.88 -41.15 -30.30
CA PHE A 989 -30.26 -41.97 -31.35
C PHE A 989 -31.01 -43.28 -31.59
N THR A 990 -30.83 -43.90 -32.76
CA THR A 990 -31.50 -45.16 -33.11
C THR A 990 -30.48 -46.28 -33.33
N LEU A 991 -30.65 -47.40 -32.62
CA LEU A 991 -29.85 -48.60 -32.82
C LEU A 991 -30.57 -49.60 -33.75
N PRO A 992 -29.95 -50.08 -34.84
CA PRO A 992 -30.57 -51.06 -35.72
C PRO A 992 -30.87 -52.39 -35.03
N SER A 993 -32.08 -52.92 -35.21
CA SER A 993 -32.49 -54.26 -34.73
C SER A 993 -31.66 -55.42 -35.31
N SER A 994 -30.88 -55.14 -36.36
CA SER A 994 -29.91 -56.06 -36.95
C SER A 994 -28.59 -56.13 -36.17
N SER A 995 -28.26 -55.13 -35.33
CA SER A 995 -26.98 -54.99 -34.62
C SER A 995 -26.52 -56.29 -33.95
N ALA A 996 -25.29 -56.71 -34.24
CA ALA A 996 -24.69 -57.91 -33.66
C ALA A 996 -24.35 -57.68 -32.18
N GLN A 997 -23.87 -56.48 -31.83
CA GLN A 997 -23.50 -56.07 -30.47
C GLN A 997 -24.67 -56.13 -29.48
N LEU A 998 -25.87 -55.70 -29.91
CA LEU A 998 -27.09 -55.84 -29.12
C LEU A 998 -27.51 -57.32 -28.91
N LYS A 999 -27.08 -58.23 -29.79
CA LYS A 999 -27.38 -59.68 -29.70
C LYS A 999 -26.33 -60.44 -28.88
N SER A 1000 -25.07 -59.99 -28.88
CA SER A 1000 -24.01 -60.50 -27.99
C SER A 1000 -24.09 -59.97 -26.56
N LYS A 1001 -24.92 -58.93 -26.31
CA LYS A 1001 -24.95 -58.15 -25.05
C LYS A 1001 -23.59 -57.50 -24.74
N SER A 1002 -22.90 -56.98 -25.75
CA SER A 1002 -21.70 -56.17 -25.53
C SER A 1002 -22.05 -54.90 -24.74
N SER A 1003 -21.21 -54.53 -23.78
CA SER A 1003 -21.19 -53.21 -23.17
C SER A 1003 -20.90 -52.14 -24.21
N ALA A 1004 -21.29 -50.91 -23.88
CA ALA A 1004 -20.83 -49.72 -24.57
C ALA A 1004 -20.08 -48.83 -23.57
N VAL A 1005 -19.18 -47.99 -24.06
CA VAL A 1005 -18.52 -46.95 -23.26
C VAL A 1005 -19.00 -45.60 -23.76
N LEU A 1006 -19.42 -44.75 -22.81
CA LEU A 1006 -19.68 -43.34 -23.04
C LEU A 1006 -18.45 -42.55 -22.60
N SER A 1007 -17.76 -41.98 -23.58
CA SER A 1007 -16.66 -41.04 -23.36
C SER A 1007 -17.21 -39.61 -23.36
N VAL A 1008 -16.92 -38.86 -22.30
CA VAL A 1008 -17.28 -37.44 -22.16
C VAL A 1008 -16.00 -36.63 -22.03
N SER A 1009 -15.80 -35.72 -22.97
CA SER A 1009 -14.71 -34.77 -23.02
C SER A 1009 -15.26 -33.36 -22.82
N LEU A 1010 -14.65 -32.62 -21.89
CA LEU A 1010 -15.03 -31.25 -21.53
C LEU A 1010 -13.92 -30.28 -21.90
N ALA A 1011 -14.27 -29.25 -22.66
CA ALA A 1011 -13.38 -28.15 -23.02
C ALA A 1011 -12.98 -27.28 -21.82
N GLY A 1012 -13.70 -27.35 -20.69
CA GLY A 1012 -13.47 -26.53 -19.50
C GLY A 1012 -14.51 -26.76 -18.41
N TYR A 1013 -14.17 -26.54 -17.14
CA TYR A 1013 -15.12 -26.73 -16.04
C TYR A 1013 -15.05 -25.73 -14.87
N SER A 1014 -16.17 -25.02 -14.60
CA SER A 1014 -16.32 -24.10 -13.45
C SER A 1014 -17.24 -24.66 -12.36
N SER A 1015 -16.69 -24.85 -11.15
CA SER A 1015 -17.27 -25.51 -9.95
C SER A 1015 -18.72 -25.16 -9.56
N GLY A 1016 -19.39 -26.08 -8.85
CA GLY A 1016 -20.74 -25.87 -8.29
C GLY A 1016 -21.90 -26.49 -9.07
N VAL A 1017 -21.66 -27.01 -10.28
CA VAL A 1017 -22.66 -27.67 -11.14
C VAL A 1017 -22.63 -29.18 -10.97
N SER A 1018 -23.74 -29.91 -11.16
CA SER A 1018 -23.75 -31.39 -11.05
C SER A 1018 -24.82 -32.03 -11.92
N ASP A 1019 -24.38 -32.96 -12.76
CA ASP A 1019 -25.20 -33.58 -13.79
C ASP A 1019 -25.26 -35.10 -13.61
N ASN A 1020 -26.47 -35.65 -13.60
CA ASN A 1020 -26.70 -37.09 -13.67
C ASN A 1020 -26.66 -37.53 -15.14
N ILE A 1021 -25.96 -38.62 -15.43
CA ILE A 1021 -25.93 -39.22 -16.77
C ILE A 1021 -26.86 -40.44 -16.78
N LEU A 1022 -27.89 -40.41 -17.62
CA LEU A 1022 -28.88 -41.49 -17.73
C LEU A 1022 -28.96 -42.04 -19.16
N MET A 1023 -28.87 -43.36 -19.31
CA MET A 1023 -29.19 -44.07 -20.56
C MET A 1023 -30.60 -44.67 -20.46
N ASN A 1024 -31.52 -44.21 -21.29
CA ASN A 1024 -32.94 -44.59 -21.29
C ASN A 1024 -33.64 -44.45 -19.91
N GLY A 1025 -33.16 -43.54 -19.06
CA GLY A 1025 -33.66 -43.33 -17.69
C GLY A 1025 -32.97 -44.18 -16.60
N VAL A 1026 -32.05 -45.07 -16.97
CA VAL A 1026 -31.17 -45.76 -16.03
C VAL A 1026 -29.90 -44.92 -15.84
N MET A 1027 -29.56 -44.59 -14.59
CA MET A 1027 -28.30 -43.87 -14.28
C MET A 1027 -27.10 -44.75 -14.65
N VAL A 1028 -26.16 -44.18 -15.42
CA VAL A 1028 -24.90 -44.83 -15.84
C VAL A 1028 -23.65 -44.07 -15.35
N GLY A 1029 -23.81 -42.85 -14.87
CA GLY A 1029 -22.73 -42.04 -14.32
C GLY A 1029 -23.22 -40.69 -13.81
N ASN A 1030 -22.29 -39.85 -13.38
CA ASN A 1030 -22.53 -38.48 -12.95
C ASN A 1030 -21.26 -37.63 -13.15
N LEU A 1031 -21.46 -36.34 -13.44
CA LEU A 1031 -20.41 -35.32 -13.39
C LEU A 1031 -20.67 -34.47 -12.14
N THR A 1032 -19.79 -34.53 -11.14
CA THR A 1032 -20.00 -33.85 -9.85
C THR A 1032 -18.79 -33.02 -9.45
N SER A 1033 -19.02 -31.72 -9.34
CA SER A 1033 -18.01 -30.67 -9.21
C SER A 1033 -17.32 -30.52 -7.86
N ALA A 1034 -17.49 -31.48 -6.95
CA ALA A 1034 -16.73 -31.51 -5.71
C ALA A 1034 -15.33 -32.13 -5.91
N ASP A 1035 -15.22 -33.04 -6.89
CA ASP A 1035 -14.10 -33.97 -7.02
C ASP A 1035 -13.31 -33.80 -8.33
N ILE A 1036 -13.69 -32.80 -9.14
CA ILE A 1036 -13.06 -32.45 -10.42
C ILE A 1036 -12.25 -31.15 -10.20
N PRO A 1037 -10.95 -31.11 -10.52
CA PRO A 1037 -10.19 -29.85 -10.60
C PRO A 1037 -10.92 -28.82 -11.46
N THR A 1038 -10.78 -27.53 -11.15
CA THR A 1038 -11.60 -26.51 -11.80
C THR A 1038 -10.80 -25.25 -12.03
N ASP A 1039 -10.87 -24.75 -13.26
CA ASP A 1039 -10.63 -23.34 -13.51
C ASP A 1039 -11.99 -22.61 -13.62
N PRO A 1040 -12.11 -21.37 -13.12
CA PRO A 1040 -13.37 -20.63 -13.24
C PRO A 1040 -13.54 -20.08 -14.67
N CYS A 1041 -13.25 -20.84 -15.73
CA CYS A 1041 -13.30 -20.45 -17.14
C CYS A 1041 -14.65 -19.81 -17.55
N LEU A 1042 -15.77 -20.52 -17.38
CA LEU A 1042 -17.10 -20.02 -17.74
C LEU A 1042 -17.53 -18.81 -16.89
N TYR A 1043 -17.22 -18.84 -15.59
CA TYR A 1043 -17.41 -17.70 -14.69
C TYR A 1043 -16.59 -16.47 -15.16
N ARG A 1044 -15.35 -16.70 -15.60
CA ARG A 1044 -14.45 -15.73 -16.25
C ARG A 1044 -14.77 -15.53 -17.74
N SER A 1045 -15.92 -15.97 -18.23
CA SER A 1045 -16.44 -15.67 -19.57
C SER A 1045 -15.64 -16.26 -20.75
N ALA A 1046 -14.96 -17.40 -20.55
CA ALA A 1046 -14.43 -18.21 -21.64
C ALA A 1046 -15.55 -18.84 -22.48
N THR A 1047 -15.30 -18.97 -23.77
CA THR A 1047 -16.24 -19.44 -24.80
C THR A 1047 -15.65 -20.53 -25.71
N ALA A 1048 -14.36 -20.84 -25.53
CA ALA A 1048 -13.59 -21.74 -26.38
C ALA A 1048 -12.98 -22.89 -25.57
N ALA A 1049 -12.22 -22.61 -24.50
CA ALA A 1049 -11.66 -23.65 -23.64
C ALA A 1049 -11.23 -23.12 -22.25
N GLY A 1050 -11.03 -24.05 -21.32
CA GLY A 1050 -10.58 -23.97 -19.93
C GLY A 1050 -9.93 -25.31 -19.51
N GLU A 1051 -9.94 -25.68 -18.23
CA GLU A 1051 -9.29 -26.93 -17.77
C GLU A 1051 -9.97 -28.18 -18.35
N TRP A 1052 -9.22 -28.93 -19.18
CA TRP A 1052 -9.77 -30.05 -19.95
C TRP A 1052 -9.89 -31.32 -19.11
N HIS A 1053 -11.04 -31.99 -19.23
CA HIS A 1053 -11.29 -33.26 -18.53
C HIS A 1053 -11.93 -34.30 -19.45
N TYR A 1054 -11.48 -35.54 -19.31
CA TYR A 1054 -11.98 -36.71 -20.03
C TYR A 1054 -12.45 -37.78 -19.03
N PHE A 1055 -13.66 -38.27 -19.23
CA PHE A 1055 -14.31 -39.29 -18.39
C PHE A 1055 -14.82 -40.43 -19.27
N GLU A 1056 -14.73 -41.67 -18.78
CA GLU A 1056 -15.39 -42.83 -19.38
C GLU A 1056 -16.41 -43.42 -18.40
N PHE A 1057 -17.60 -43.73 -18.90
CA PHE A 1057 -18.67 -44.37 -18.15
C PHE A 1057 -19.08 -45.67 -18.86
N GLU A 1058 -19.13 -46.78 -18.13
CA GLU A 1058 -19.70 -48.03 -18.64
C GLU A 1058 -21.21 -47.82 -18.87
N VAL A 1059 -21.68 -48.18 -20.05
CA VAL A 1059 -23.11 -48.24 -20.41
C VAL A 1059 -23.48 -49.73 -20.54
N PRO A 1060 -24.09 -50.34 -19.50
CA PRO A 1060 -24.44 -51.74 -19.52
C PRO A 1060 -25.38 -52.09 -20.68
N ALA A 1061 -25.16 -53.25 -21.28
CA ALA A 1061 -25.96 -53.73 -22.42
C ALA A 1061 -27.47 -53.80 -22.13
N THR A 1062 -27.87 -53.92 -20.86
CA THR A 1062 -29.27 -53.91 -20.38
C THR A 1062 -29.93 -52.53 -20.44
N SER A 1063 -29.15 -51.45 -20.47
CA SER A 1063 -29.63 -50.06 -20.55
C SER A 1063 -29.88 -49.61 -22.00
N LEU A 1064 -29.39 -50.36 -22.98
CA LEU A 1064 -29.58 -50.10 -24.42
C LEU A 1064 -30.68 -51.01 -25.01
N ARG A 1065 -31.36 -50.54 -26.06
CA ARG A 1065 -32.40 -51.30 -26.76
C ARG A 1065 -32.35 -51.11 -28.27
N ALA A 1066 -32.94 -52.03 -29.03
CA ALA A 1066 -33.17 -51.83 -30.46
C ALA A 1066 -34.21 -50.70 -30.68
N GLY A 1067 -34.06 -49.93 -31.76
CA GLY A 1067 -34.86 -48.73 -32.01
C GLY A 1067 -34.34 -47.51 -31.26
N ALA A 1068 -35.26 -46.63 -30.82
CA ALA A 1068 -34.93 -45.33 -30.25
C ALA A 1068 -34.37 -45.42 -28.82
N ASN A 1069 -33.20 -44.82 -28.61
CA ASN A 1069 -32.50 -44.66 -27.34
C ASN A 1069 -32.32 -43.16 -27.02
N ARG A 1070 -32.19 -42.85 -25.73
CA ARG A 1070 -31.93 -41.48 -25.24
C ARG A 1070 -30.83 -41.53 -24.18
N LEU A 1071 -29.73 -40.82 -24.42
CA LEU A 1071 -28.81 -40.39 -23.37
C LEU A 1071 -29.31 -39.04 -22.83
N SER A 1072 -29.26 -38.84 -21.51
CA SER A 1072 -29.67 -37.60 -20.85
C SER A 1072 -28.60 -37.12 -19.88
N PHE A 1073 -28.13 -35.88 -20.05
CA PHE A 1073 -27.32 -35.12 -19.11
C PHE A 1073 -28.26 -34.20 -18.32
N GLN A 1074 -28.64 -34.66 -17.13
CA GLN A 1074 -29.63 -33.99 -16.29
C GLN A 1074 -28.93 -33.12 -15.24
N CYS A 1075 -28.92 -31.80 -15.45
CA CYS A 1075 -28.37 -30.85 -14.51
C CYS A 1075 -29.26 -30.71 -13.27
N THR A 1076 -28.75 -31.18 -12.13
CA THR A 1076 -29.45 -31.26 -10.84
C THR A 1076 -29.03 -30.19 -9.83
N ARG A 1077 -27.85 -29.61 -10.00
CA ARG A 1077 -27.30 -28.51 -9.20
C ARG A 1077 -26.59 -27.54 -10.13
N THR A 1078 -26.73 -26.24 -9.90
CA THR A 1078 -25.94 -25.22 -10.62
C THR A 1078 -25.68 -23.98 -9.74
N THR A 1079 -24.66 -23.21 -10.10
CA THR A 1079 -24.35 -21.87 -9.58
C THR A 1079 -24.37 -20.88 -10.75
N LEU A 1080 -24.83 -19.65 -10.52
CA LEU A 1080 -25.04 -18.65 -11.58
C LEU A 1080 -23.76 -18.40 -12.40
N TRP A 1081 -23.81 -18.65 -13.71
CA TRP A 1081 -22.69 -18.58 -14.68
C TRP A 1081 -21.58 -19.64 -14.56
N HIS A 1082 -21.73 -20.62 -13.66
CA HIS A 1082 -20.91 -21.81 -13.63
C HIS A 1082 -21.51 -22.89 -14.53
N GLY A 1083 -20.73 -23.89 -14.96
CA GLY A 1083 -21.19 -24.87 -15.94
C GLY A 1083 -20.14 -25.89 -16.37
N PHE A 1084 -20.58 -26.89 -17.12
CA PHE A 1084 -19.73 -27.74 -17.95
C PHE A 1084 -19.59 -27.10 -19.33
N MET A 1085 -18.36 -26.95 -19.83
CA MET A 1085 -18.07 -26.55 -21.22
C MET A 1085 -17.76 -27.81 -22.02
N TRP A 1086 -18.50 -28.08 -23.08
CA TRP A 1086 -18.41 -29.34 -23.83
C TRP A 1086 -17.28 -29.30 -24.87
N ASP A 1087 -16.56 -30.41 -25.04
CA ASP A 1087 -15.62 -30.64 -26.16
C ASP A 1087 -16.21 -31.72 -27.08
N SER A 1088 -16.32 -32.96 -26.59
CA SER A 1088 -16.90 -34.07 -27.34
C SER A 1088 -17.62 -35.09 -26.46
N VAL A 1089 -18.66 -35.73 -27.02
CA VAL A 1089 -19.36 -36.87 -26.42
C VAL A 1089 -19.38 -38.00 -27.45
N ILE A 1090 -18.75 -39.13 -27.11
CA ILE A 1090 -18.67 -40.32 -27.97
C ILE A 1090 -19.34 -41.49 -27.26
N LEU A 1091 -20.16 -42.25 -27.98
CA LEU A 1091 -20.65 -43.55 -27.52
C LEU A 1091 -20.07 -44.64 -28.43
N GLU A 1092 -19.34 -45.60 -27.86
CA GLU A 1092 -18.67 -46.69 -28.57
C GLU A 1092 -19.10 -48.06 -28.04
N TRP A 1093 -19.05 -49.10 -28.86
CA TRP A 1093 -19.07 -50.49 -28.39
C TRP A 1093 -17.68 -50.92 -27.91
N GLU A 1094 -17.66 -51.64 -26.79
CA GLU A 1094 -16.48 -52.28 -26.19
C GLU A 1094 -16.14 -53.63 -26.85
#